data_AF-A0A8H5LBG0-F1
#
_entry.id   AF-A0A8H5LBG0-F1
#
_cell.length_a   1.000
_cell.length_b   1.000
_cell.length_c   1.000
_cell.angle_alpha   90.00
_cell.angle_beta   90.00
_cell.angle_gamma   90.00
#
_symmetry.space_group_name_H-M   'P 1'
#
loop_
_entity.id
_entity.type
_entity.pdbx_description
1 polymer ?
#
loop_
_entity_poly.entity_id
_entity_poly.type
_entity_poly.pdbx_seq_one_letter_code
_entity_poly.pdbx_strand_id
1 'polypeptide(L)'
;MASINSSAYAWNQEFFDRQIQKYPAENTPAVATFSSVYDLIQRFLSASGGMEAFLGPSTYQMLELEPLCKSCSMDYLLSGTDPSVTRPMALLDDRCRRMHHSEPPGGHMRRDRGPLSSSQLLQELGKRRYGCIGETDAARRLLYVANPDCWVIVALASTASSVQATFLADFFYKYLGSRTSLGIHRPMRGPLIFGLEFHLQYYVWCEGGTQFHDSRKKRNGKPLRQSRQPYYLKLGDGNGNEPQVHIYETQVSCLIAGIDEDSWVAYQFVDTYYQGNKPLAQDEQHGVKPDPLTGGLFDANLPIWTPREYFLIVYECRLKQVRHAMHNLVARLFLRLEPYTQDEGDMTASFGEGIIGTMAQKKLTQRVLNEANRFLPQTIHSICKAIEVWDRFSRRDLAYLSDILKSDSKKSPIPSVKVVTMIEDHIDALRDLQRRAEEQRDLCAGLARKLEMQIVMEDNEVTARQQAGTEMTRYWTGIGLVFLPLTAVTGIFMATEDLTTDMFDGIKTKALLVACLVFSGSALPNGNDKRHWVGTWASMPQEVEPANLAPAPFGGADAAAQFENTTLRQTFHMSIGADKIRIRFSNIFGKTDLPITAASIALPVAGKAGVGQIDTKTTKQLKFKGKKSVSVPAGEIVYSDPIDFKLKPLSNLALSVYTEKGQLGNKITGHPGSRTTSWMQKGNHVNAASVSEGSTKHWYFANGIDSWAPKDHFAVVLLGDSITDGRGSTDDTNDRWSDALASHLQESGMTNVAVNNMAAGGNAILSGGLGPILLQRYKRDALEQPGAKFVVVFEGVNDIGPSATDDATQKRIKEGLVSAYKQIVKDVKSAGMTAIGATITQMLGNQYYAPEREVTRVTINDWILKNGTFDHTVDFASLIGSGDKLLPQYDSGDGLHPNPAAYELMGTKFPIKLFKK
;
A
#
# COMPACT_ATOMS: atom_id res chain seq x y z
N MET A 1 9.16 -26.78 18.21
CA MET A 1 9.72 -27.26 16.94
C MET A 1 9.26 -28.69 16.69
N ALA A 2 8.26 -28.91 15.84
CA ALA A 2 7.94 -30.26 15.35
C ALA A 2 9.09 -30.75 14.46
N SER A 3 9.32 -32.06 14.44
CA SER A 3 10.48 -32.74 13.83
C SER A 3 10.50 -32.62 12.30
N ILE A 4 11.02 -31.51 11.79
CA ILE A 4 11.55 -31.44 10.42
C ILE A 4 12.80 -32.32 10.41
N ASN A 5 12.90 -33.24 9.44
CA ASN A 5 14.09 -34.07 9.25
C ASN A 5 15.29 -33.17 8.90
N SER A 6 16.06 -32.75 9.92
CA SER A 6 17.13 -31.77 9.80
C SER A 6 18.34 -32.25 8.98
N SER A 7 18.41 -33.54 8.66
CA SER A 7 19.51 -34.13 7.88
C SER A 7 19.55 -33.64 6.43
N ALA A 8 18.41 -33.25 5.85
CA ALA A 8 18.33 -32.74 4.47
C ALA A 8 18.86 -31.30 4.31
N TYR A 9 19.09 -30.58 5.41
CA TYR A 9 19.45 -29.16 5.43
C TYR A 9 20.85 -28.87 5.99
N ALA A 10 21.53 -29.87 6.54
CA ALA A 10 22.91 -29.73 6.97
C ALA A 10 23.83 -29.46 5.76
N TRP A 11 24.98 -28.82 6.00
CA TRP A 11 26.06 -28.82 5.02
C TRP A 11 26.45 -30.27 4.71
N ASN A 12 26.54 -30.62 3.43
CA ASN A 12 27.10 -31.91 3.01
C ASN A 12 28.53 -32.02 3.57
N GLN A 13 28.99 -33.23 3.86
CA GLN A 13 30.33 -33.50 4.37
C GLN A 13 31.43 -32.81 3.52
N GLU A 14 31.22 -32.71 2.20
CA GLU A 14 32.12 -32.03 1.26
C GLU A 14 32.35 -30.52 1.53
N PHE A 15 31.50 -29.84 2.30
CA PHE A 15 31.73 -28.45 2.75
C PHE A 15 32.67 -28.37 3.97
N PHE A 16 32.85 -29.47 4.70
CA PHE A 16 33.78 -29.59 5.82
C PHE A 16 35.13 -30.18 5.39
N ASP A 17 35.16 -30.92 4.28
CA ASP A 17 36.36 -31.63 3.80
C ASP A 17 37.40 -30.72 3.10
N ARG A 18 37.19 -29.39 3.08
CA ARG A 18 38.05 -28.36 2.45
C ARG A 18 38.32 -28.58 0.96
N GLN A 19 37.75 -27.74 0.12
CA GLN A 19 37.88 -27.81 -1.33
C GLN A 19 39.14 -27.09 -1.83
N ILE A 20 40.30 -27.40 -1.24
CA ILE A 20 41.58 -26.71 -1.47
C ILE A 20 41.95 -26.66 -2.97
N GLN A 21 41.61 -27.70 -3.73
CA GLN A 21 41.86 -27.76 -5.16
C GLN A 21 41.11 -26.68 -5.97
N LYS A 22 39.99 -26.16 -5.43
CA LYS A 22 39.18 -25.11 -6.08
C LYS A 22 39.62 -23.70 -5.69
N TYR A 23 40.38 -23.54 -4.61
CA TYR A 23 40.80 -22.22 -4.13
C TYR A 23 41.57 -21.39 -5.16
N PRO A 24 42.49 -21.95 -5.98
CA PRO A 24 43.18 -21.17 -7.00
C PRO A 24 42.26 -20.50 -8.02
N ALA A 25 41.05 -21.04 -8.27
CA ALA A 25 40.08 -20.42 -9.18
C ALA A 25 39.56 -19.07 -8.65
N GLU A 26 39.62 -18.84 -7.34
CA GLU A 26 39.27 -17.55 -6.72
C GLU A 26 40.29 -16.43 -7.05
N ASN A 27 41.43 -16.75 -7.68
CA ASN A 27 42.37 -15.75 -8.20
C ASN A 27 41.96 -15.19 -9.56
N THR A 28 40.97 -15.79 -10.23
CA THR A 28 40.59 -15.45 -11.61
C THR A 28 39.27 -14.69 -11.62
N PRO A 29 39.24 -13.45 -12.12
CA PRO A 29 38.00 -12.70 -12.26
C PRO A 29 37.03 -13.38 -13.23
N ALA A 30 35.73 -13.28 -12.94
CA ALA A 30 34.66 -13.78 -13.80
C ALA A 30 34.65 -13.07 -15.17
N VAL A 31 35.06 -11.80 -15.20
CA VAL A 31 35.20 -11.00 -16.41
C VAL A 31 36.68 -10.62 -16.58
N ALA A 32 37.43 -11.46 -17.29
CA ALA A 32 38.87 -11.26 -17.47
C ALA A 32 39.23 -10.12 -18.45
N THR A 33 38.36 -9.84 -19.42
CA THR A 33 38.60 -8.83 -20.46
C THR A 33 37.30 -8.10 -20.80
N PHE A 34 37.36 -6.77 -20.91
CA PHE A 34 36.24 -5.92 -21.27
C PHE A 34 36.74 -4.66 -21.98
N SER A 35 35.93 -4.08 -22.88
CA SER A 35 36.31 -2.89 -23.67
C SER A 35 35.88 -1.56 -23.04
N SER A 36 34.97 -1.59 -22.07
CA SER A 36 34.47 -0.42 -21.35
C SER A 36 33.86 -0.82 -20.00
N VAL A 37 33.59 0.14 -19.12
CA VAL A 37 32.85 -0.12 -17.86
C VAL A 37 31.45 -0.68 -18.15
N TYR A 38 30.80 -0.20 -19.21
CA TYR A 38 29.52 -0.75 -19.64
C TYR A 38 29.63 -2.23 -20.01
N ASP A 39 30.61 -2.60 -20.83
CA ASP A 39 30.87 -3.99 -21.23
C ASP A 39 31.21 -4.88 -20.01
N LEU A 40 31.99 -4.36 -19.05
CA LEU A 40 32.26 -5.03 -17.78
C LEU A 40 30.97 -5.37 -17.03
N ILE A 41 30.08 -4.39 -16.82
CA ILE A 41 28.84 -4.60 -16.06
C ILE A 41 27.91 -5.59 -16.78
N GLN A 42 27.78 -5.49 -18.11
CA GLN A 42 26.99 -6.43 -18.90
C GLN A 42 27.48 -7.87 -18.76
N ARG A 43 28.79 -8.08 -18.90
CA ARG A 43 29.41 -9.40 -18.76
C ARG A 43 29.35 -9.92 -17.33
N PHE A 44 29.53 -9.05 -16.34
CA PHE A 44 29.43 -9.40 -14.92
C PHE A 44 28.02 -9.90 -14.57
N LEU A 45 26.98 -9.19 -15.03
CA LEU A 45 25.58 -9.59 -14.86
C LEU A 45 25.21 -10.86 -15.65
N SER A 46 25.95 -11.18 -16.71
CA SER A 46 25.75 -12.41 -17.48
C SER A 46 26.51 -13.59 -16.88
N ALA A 47 27.68 -13.34 -16.29
CA ALA A 47 28.51 -14.35 -15.62
C ALA A 47 27.87 -14.87 -14.32
N SER A 48 26.93 -14.13 -13.72
CA SER A 48 26.10 -14.58 -12.60
C SER A 48 24.96 -15.54 -13.02
N GLY A 49 24.78 -15.79 -14.32
CA GLY A 49 23.65 -16.50 -14.95
C GLY A 49 23.67 -18.04 -14.87
N GLY A 50 23.99 -18.60 -13.71
CA GLY A 50 23.96 -20.06 -13.47
C GLY A 50 22.70 -20.59 -12.79
N MET A 51 21.84 -19.73 -12.22
CA MET A 51 20.66 -20.19 -11.45
C MET A 51 19.32 -20.15 -12.20
N GLU A 52 19.23 -19.53 -13.38
CA GLU A 52 18.03 -19.59 -14.23
C GLU A 52 18.42 -19.66 -15.72
N ALA A 53 18.48 -20.88 -16.26
CA ALA A 53 18.89 -21.14 -17.63
C ALA A 53 17.89 -20.72 -18.73
N PHE A 54 17.00 -19.74 -18.50
CA PHE A 54 15.96 -19.38 -19.49
C PHE A 54 15.66 -17.89 -19.67
N LEU A 55 16.24 -16.97 -18.89
CA LEU A 55 16.09 -15.53 -19.09
C LEU A 55 17.46 -14.86 -18.88
N GLY A 56 17.83 -13.91 -19.73
CA GLY A 56 19.06 -13.13 -19.57
C GLY A 56 19.12 -12.35 -18.24
N PRO A 57 20.15 -11.52 -18.00
CA PRO A 57 20.26 -10.74 -16.77
C PRO A 57 18.95 -10.01 -16.48
N SER A 58 18.45 -10.06 -15.23
CA SER A 58 17.14 -9.49 -14.94
C SER A 58 17.14 -8.01 -15.36
N THR A 59 16.16 -7.60 -16.17
CA THR A 59 16.04 -6.24 -16.68
C THR A 59 16.17 -5.20 -15.55
N TYR A 60 15.72 -5.55 -14.35
CA TYR A 60 15.79 -4.72 -13.15
C TYR A 60 17.20 -4.52 -12.57
N GLN A 61 18.07 -5.53 -12.59
CA GLN A 61 19.47 -5.38 -12.15
C GLN A 61 20.22 -4.39 -13.06
N MET A 62 20.01 -4.52 -14.37
CA MET A 62 20.62 -3.63 -15.36
C MET A 62 20.12 -2.18 -15.20
N LEU A 63 18.82 -1.99 -14.96
CA LEU A 63 18.19 -0.68 -14.78
C LEU A 63 18.75 0.13 -13.59
N GLU A 64 19.27 -0.51 -12.55
CA GLU A 64 19.84 0.16 -11.37
C GLU A 64 21.35 0.38 -11.49
N LEU A 65 22.10 -0.62 -12.00
CA LEU A 65 23.56 -0.57 -12.07
C LEU A 65 24.09 0.30 -13.21
N GLU A 66 23.47 0.24 -14.39
CA GLU A 66 23.96 0.96 -15.57
C GLU A 66 23.96 2.50 -15.36
N PRO A 67 22.89 3.14 -14.87
CA PRO A 67 22.87 4.58 -14.67
C PRO A 67 23.87 5.05 -13.61
N LEU A 68 24.12 4.24 -12.58
CA LEU A 68 25.08 4.55 -11.51
C LEU A 68 26.51 4.51 -12.05
N CYS A 69 26.86 3.48 -12.83
CA CYS A 69 28.21 3.27 -13.34
C CYS A 69 28.54 4.08 -14.61
N LYS A 70 27.57 4.79 -15.19
CA LYS A 70 27.73 5.52 -16.46
C LYS A 70 28.88 6.53 -16.49
N SER A 71 29.17 7.19 -15.35
CA SER A 71 30.22 8.21 -15.25
C SER A 71 31.58 7.66 -14.80
N CYS A 72 31.69 6.35 -14.61
CA CYS A 72 32.89 5.71 -14.08
C CYS A 72 33.92 5.46 -15.20
N SER A 73 35.20 5.63 -14.89
CA SER A 73 36.33 5.40 -15.81
C SER A 73 37.34 4.40 -15.23
N MET A 74 37.57 3.28 -15.92
CA MET A 74 38.54 2.29 -15.44
C MET A 74 39.95 2.89 -15.33
N ASP A 75 40.31 3.82 -16.20
CA ASP A 75 41.63 4.48 -16.20
C ASP A 75 41.86 5.29 -14.92
N TYR A 76 40.84 6.03 -14.46
CA TYR A 76 40.93 6.78 -13.21
C TYR A 76 41.06 5.86 -12.00
N LEU A 77 40.33 4.74 -12.01
CA LEU A 77 40.40 3.75 -10.94
C LEU A 77 41.78 3.08 -10.87
N LEU A 78 42.39 2.80 -12.02
CA LEU A 78 43.73 2.21 -12.13
C LEU A 78 44.84 3.21 -11.77
N SER A 79 44.74 4.45 -12.24
CA SER A 79 45.77 5.48 -12.01
C SER A 79 45.73 6.04 -10.58
N GLY A 80 44.55 6.06 -9.96
CA GLY A 80 44.34 6.68 -8.65
C GLY A 80 44.52 8.20 -8.64
N THR A 81 44.51 8.85 -9.81
CA THR A 81 44.83 10.28 -9.94
C THR A 81 43.62 11.20 -9.77
N ASP A 82 42.40 10.68 -9.91
CA ASP A 82 41.18 11.47 -9.81
C ASP A 82 40.72 11.61 -8.35
N PRO A 83 40.35 12.81 -7.85
CA PRO A 83 39.86 13.00 -6.48
C PRO A 83 38.65 12.14 -6.10
N SER A 84 37.84 11.70 -7.07
CA SER A 84 36.69 10.85 -6.83
C SER A 84 37.04 9.41 -6.45
N VAL A 85 38.29 8.96 -6.68
CA VAL A 85 38.76 7.60 -6.37
C VAL A 85 39.80 7.51 -5.26
N THR A 86 40.19 8.66 -4.68
CA THR A 86 41.22 8.74 -3.62
C THR A 86 40.65 8.82 -2.22
N ARG A 87 39.33 9.05 -2.07
CA ARG A 87 38.67 9.05 -0.76
C ARG A 87 38.67 7.65 -0.15
N PRO A 88 39.14 7.46 1.10
CA PRO A 88 39.03 6.19 1.79
C PRO A 88 37.56 5.85 2.08
N MET A 89 37.12 4.67 1.64
CA MET A 89 35.72 4.21 1.73
C MET A 89 35.57 2.75 2.16
N ALA A 90 36.67 1.98 2.17
CA ALA A 90 36.65 0.56 2.46
C ALA A 90 37.68 0.13 3.51
N LEU A 91 37.38 -0.95 4.22
CA LEU A 91 38.31 -1.68 5.10
C LEU A 91 38.36 -3.13 4.64
N LEU A 92 39.58 -3.67 4.48
CA LEU A 92 39.83 -5.04 4.03
C LEU A 92 40.60 -5.79 5.12
N ASP A 93 40.06 -6.92 5.57
CA ASP A 93 40.73 -7.83 6.51
C ASP A 93 40.83 -9.23 5.87
N ASP A 94 42.03 -9.57 5.41
CA ASP A 94 42.36 -10.84 4.75
C ASP A 94 43.16 -11.73 5.70
N ARG A 95 42.64 -12.92 6.02
CA ARG A 95 43.28 -13.87 6.95
C ARG A 95 43.27 -15.31 6.45
N CYS A 96 44.27 -16.08 6.90
CA CYS A 96 44.30 -17.53 6.77
C CYS A 96 44.35 -18.20 8.14
N ARG A 97 43.59 -19.29 8.27
CA ARG A 97 43.63 -20.22 9.40
C ARG A 97 44.64 -21.32 9.08
N ARG A 98 45.88 -21.26 9.58
CA ARG A 98 46.79 -22.42 9.55
C ARG A 98 46.79 -23.11 10.93
N MET A 99 46.78 -24.44 10.88
CA MET A 99 46.50 -25.32 12.01
C MET A 99 47.80 -26.04 12.40
N HIS A 100 48.64 -25.40 13.20
CA HIS A 100 49.66 -26.07 14.01
C HIS A 100 49.67 -25.47 15.41
N HIS A 101 49.96 -26.28 16.43
CA HIS A 101 49.84 -25.96 17.86
C HIS A 101 50.74 -24.79 18.38
N SER A 102 51.46 -24.11 17.49
CA SER A 102 52.40 -23.02 17.79
C SER A 102 52.03 -21.67 17.13
N GLU A 103 50.83 -21.53 16.56
CA GLU A 103 50.42 -20.37 15.76
C GLU A 103 49.53 -19.37 16.53
N PRO A 104 49.52 -18.07 16.14
CA PRO A 104 48.79 -17.04 16.86
C PRO A 104 47.26 -17.30 16.86
N PRO A 105 46.55 -17.06 17.98
CA PRO A 105 45.11 -17.30 18.10
C PRO A 105 44.26 -16.61 17.01
N GLY A 106 44.73 -15.48 16.48
CA GLY A 106 44.05 -14.66 15.47
C GLY A 106 44.23 -15.09 14.01
N GLY A 107 44.99 -16.16 13.75
CA GLY A 107 45.42 -16.57 12.41
C GLY A 107 46.46 -15.63 11.80
N HIS A 108 46.89 -15.94 10.58
CA HIS A 108 47.85 -15.11 9.84
C HIS A 108 47.08 -14.08 9.02
N MET A 109 47.26 -12.80 9.35
CA MET A 109 46.67 -11.68 8.62
C MET A 109 47.63 -11.22 7.52
N ARG A 110 47.10 -10.83 6.36
CA ARG A 110 47.87 -10.04 5.37
C ARG A 110 48.24 -8.69 5.97
N ARG A 111 49.18 -7.99 5.32
CA ARG A 111 49.58 -6.65 5.78
C ARG A 111 48.35 -5.73 5.80
N ASP A 112 48.02 -5.20 6.97
CA ASP A 112 46.98 -4.19 7.10
C ASP A 112 47.42 -2.87 6.44
N ARG A 113 46.54 -2.32 5.62
CA ARG A 113 46.74 -1.06 4.90
C ARG A 113 45.87 0.07 5.47
N GLY A 114 45.03 -0.23 6.46
CA GLY A 114 44.04 0.70 6.99
C GLY A 114 42.94 1.03 5.96
N PRO A 115 42.29 2.19 6.10
CA PRO A 115 41.27 2.66 5.17
C PRO A 115 41.75 2.76 3.72
N LEU A 116 41.06 2.07 2.82
CA LEU A 116 41.37 2.02 1.39
C LEU A 116 40.43 2.92 0.59
N SER A 117 40.99 3.65 -0.36
CA SER A 117 40.22 4.28 -1.44
C SER A 117 39.73 3.26 -2.47
N SER A 118 38.83 3.63 -3.38
CA SER A 118 38.36 2.70 -4.43
C SER A 118 39.49 2.22 -5.36
N SER A 119 40.46 3.09 -5.67
CA SER A 119 41.66 2.72 -6.43
C SER A 119 42.58 1.76 -5.64
N GLN A 120 42.85 2.06 -4.37
CA GLN A 120 43.67 1.18 -3.52
C GLN A 120 42.97 -0.16 -3.26
N LEU A 121 41.64 -0.15 -3.11
CA LEU A 121 40.83 -1.35 -3.00
C LEU A 121 40.96 -2.22 -4.26
N LEU A 122 40.88 -1.64 -5.46
CA LEU A 122 41.10 -2.38 -6.70
C LEU A 122 42.48 -3.05 -6.73
N GLN A 123 43.53 -2.34 -6.31
CA GLN A 123 44.90 -2.88 -6.26
C GLN A 123 45.02 -4.05 -5.28
N GLU A 124 44.46 -3.91 -4.08
CA GLU A 124 44.50 -4.96 -3.05
C GLU A 124 43.63 -6.17 -3.44
N LEU A 125 42.46 -5.96 -4.05
CA LEU A 125 41.61 -7.04 -4.58
C LEU A 125 42.23 -7.74 -5.80
N GLY A 126 43.05 -7.02 -6.59
CA GLY A 126 43.77 -7.57 -7.75
C GLY A 126 44.94 -8.48 -7.37
N LYS A 127 45.41 -8.47 -6.12
CA LYS A 127 46.39 -9.46 -5.64
C LYS A 127 45.77 -10.86 -5.63
N ARG A 128 46.59 -11.87 -5.88
CA ARG A 128 46.16 -13.26 -5.74
C ARG A 128 45.63 -13.52 -4.33
N ARG A 129 44.43 -14.07 -4.22
CA ARG A 129 43.80 -14.53 -2.98
C ARG A 129 44.51 -15.77 -2.42
N TYR A 130 44.99 -16.65 -3.29
CA TYR A 130 45.72 -17.88 -2.93
C TYR A 130 47.06 -17.98 -3.65
N GLY A 131 48.10 -18.39 -2.92
CA GLY A 131 49.47 -18.47 -3.44
C GLY A 131 50.05 -17.08 -3.72
N CYS A 132 49.73 -16.10 -2.89
CA CYS A 132 50.27 -14.74 -3.02
C CYS A 132 51.74 -14.74 -2.61
N ILE A 133 52.62 -14.22 -3.46
CA ILE A 133 54.04 -14.12 -3.15
C ILE A 133 54.22 -13.05 -2.07
N GLY A 134 54.83 -13.42 -0.94
CA GLY A 134 55.17 -12.49 0.15
C GLY A 134 54.02 -12.16 1.12
N GLU A 135 52.82 -12.70 0.93
CA GLU A 135 51.68 -12.56 1.84
C GLU A 135 50.99 -13.92 2.05
N THR A 136 50.31 -14.09 3.18
CA THR A 136 49.51 -15.31 3.45
C THR A 136 48.27 -15.39 2.55
N ASP A 137 47.61 -16.55 2.50
CA ASP A 137 46.36 -16.71 1.74
C ASP A 137 45.22 -15.90 2.38
N ALA A 138 44.33 -15.35 1.56
CA ALA A 138 43.13 -14.64 2.00
C ALA A 138 41.92 -15.58 2.05
N ALA A 139 42.02 -16.62 2.88
CA ALA A 139 41.00 -17.66 2.97
C ALA A 139 39.67 -17.10 3.50
N ARG A 140 39.75 -16.29 4.57
CA ARG A 140 38.67 -15.44 5.07
C ARG A 140 38.95 -14.00 4.67
N ARG A 141 38.09 -13.43 3.83
CA ARG A 141 38.17 -12.02 3.38
C ARG A 141 36.98 -11.25 3.93
N LEU A 142 37.20 -10.21 4.71
CA LEU A 142 36.14 -9.28 5.12
C LEU A 142 36.32 -7.95 4.42
N LEU A 143 35.26 -7.45 3.82
CA LEU A 143 35.21 -6.15 3.18
C LEU A 143 34.06 -5.32 3.75
N TYR A 144 34.41 -4.26 4.47
CA TYR A 144 33.48 -3.22 4.88
C TYR A 144 33.55 -2.05 3.89
N VAL A 145 32.41 -1.55 3.43
CA VAL A 145 32.34 -0.38 2.54
C VAL A 145 31.30 0.60 3.06
N ALA A 146 31.75 1.84 3.32
CA ALA A 146 30.88 2.95 3.64
C ALA A 146 30.44 3.68 2.36
N ASN A 147 29.13 3.85 2.19
CA ASN A 147 28.51 4.56 1.06
C ASN A 147 29.02 4.09 -0.31
N PRO A 148 29.02 2.77 -0.63
CA PRO A 148 29.49 2.25 -1.91
C PRO A 148 28.92 3.06 -3.08
N ASP A 149 29.83 3.56 -3.90
CA ASP A 149 29.57 4.36 -5.09
C ASP A 149 29.92 3.56 -6.35
N CYS A 150 29.85 4.21 -7.52
CA CYS A 150 30.13 3.54 -8.78
C CYS A 150 31.55 2.96 -8.86
N TRP A 151 32.53 3.62 -8.25
CA TRP A 151 33.93 3.21 -8.29
C TRP A 151 34.17 1.92 -7.52
N VAL A 152 33.59 1.81 -6.31
CA VAL A 152 33.68 0.56 -5.53
C VAL A 152 32.93 -0.57 -6.24
N ILE A 153 31.75 -0.31 -6.79
CA ILE A 153 30.99 -1.33 -7.54
C ILE A 153 31.79 -1.85 -8.74
N VAL A 154 32.47 -0.98 -9.48
CA VAL A 154 33.33 -1.36 -10.62
C VAL A 154 34.58 -2.10 -10.15
N ALA A 155 35.21 -1.68 -9.05
CA ALA A 155 36.35 -2.40 -8.46
C ALA A 155 35.98 -3.84 -8.08
N LEU A 156 34.79 -4.03 -7.50
CA LEU A 156 34.28 -5.35 -7.13
C LEU A 156 33.89 -6.18 -8.34
N ALA A 157 33.16 -5.61 -9.30
CA ALA A 157 32.74 -6.32 -10.51
C ALA A 157 33.92 -6.79 -11.36
N SER A 158 35.01 -6.01 -11.41
CA SER A 158 36.22 -6.35 -12.19
C SER A 158 37.14 -7.37 -11.51
N THR A 159 37.01 -7.59 -10.20
CA THR A 159 37.89 -8.51 -9.43
C THR A 159 37.17 -9.74 -8.88
N ALA A 160 35.84 -9.76 -8.90
CA ALA A 160 35.04 -10.88 -8.42
C ALA A 160 35.31 -12.16 -9.21
N SER A 161 35.58 -13.26 -8.51
CA SER A 161 35.59 -14.60 -9.10
C SER A 161 34.20 -15.01 -9.58
N SER A 162 34.08 -16.10 -10.35
CA SER A 162 32.76 -16.61 -10.78
C SER A 162 31.83 -16.94 -9.60
N VAL A 163 32.37 -17.42 -8.48
CA VAL A 163 31.60 -17.69 -7.25
C VAL A 163 31.08 -16.39 -6.64
N GLN A 164 31.94 -15.38 -6.54
CA GLN A 164 31.57 -14.07 -5.99
C GLN A 164 30.53 -13.37 -6.89
N ALA A 165 30.74 -13.39 -8.21
CA ALA A 165 29.85 -12.78 -9.20
C ALA A 165 28.44 -13.36 -9.16
N THR A 166 28.30 -14.67 -8.88
CA THR A 166 27.01 -15.37 -8.75
C THR A 166 26.07 -14.68 -7.74
N PHE A 167 26.61 -14.16 -6.64
CA PHE A 167 25.81 -13.53 -5.59
C PHE A 167 25.87 -12.00 -5.61
N LEU A 168 27.01 -11.42 -5.99
CA LEU A 168 27.22 -9.96 -5.94
C LEU A 168 26.28 -9.16 -6.84
N ALA A 169 25.88 -9.70 -7.99
CA ALA A 169 24.96 -9.01 -8.90
C ALA A 169 23.61 -8.69 -8.24
N ASP A 170 23.01 -9.68 -7.57
CA ASP A 170 21.74 -9.50 -6.88
C ASP A 170 21.90 -8.70 -5.58
N PHE A 171 23.03 -8.87 -4.89
CA PHE A 171 23.39 -8.07 -3.72
C PHE A 171 23.47 -6.56 -4.05
N PHE A 172 24.10 -6.19 -5.17
CA PHE A 172 24.14 -4.80 -5.63
C PHE A 172 22.74 -4.26 -5.91
N TYR A 173 21.92 -5.03 -6.61
CA TYR A 173 20.55 -4.64 -6.92
C TYR A 173 19.71 -4.40 -5.67
N LYS A 174 19.75 -5.32 -4.69
CA LYS A 174 19.02 -5.18 -3.42
C LYS A 174 19.52 -4.00 -2.58
N TYR A 175 20.83 -3.75 -2.60
CA TYR A 175 21.41 -2.59 -1.94
C TYR A 175 20.97 -1.27 -2.58
N LEU A 176 21.15 -1.13 -3.90
CA LEU A 176 20.80 0.10 -4.63
C LEU A 176 19.29 0.37 -4.55
N GLY A 177 18.47 -0.67 -4.71
CA GLY A 177 17.01 -0.61 -4.69
C GLY A 177 16.36 -0.40 -3.32
N SER A 178 17.13 -0.22 -2.24
CA SER A 178 16.62 -0.03 -0.88
C SER A 178 15.77 -1.22 -0.36
N ARG A 179 16.11 -2.46 -0.74
CA ARG A 179 15.27 -3.65 -0.48
C ARG A 179 15.62 -4.31 0.86
N THR A 180 14.63 -4.52 1.72
CA THR A 180 14.80 -5.35 2.92
C THR A 180 14.64 -6.83 2.60
N SER A 181 15.62 -7.66 2.96
CA SER A 181 15.63 -9.11 2.71
C SER A 181 16.57 -9.84 3.66
N LEU A 182 16.34 -11.14 3.84
CA LEU A 182 17.17 -12.05 4.63
C LEU A 182 17.03 -13.43 4.01
N GLY A 183 18.13 -14.13 3.75
CA GLY A 183 18.04 -15.43 3.10
C GLY A 183 19.35 -16.17 2.94
N ILE A 184 19.20 -17.42 2.51
CA ILE A 184 20.28 -18.36 2.22
C ILE A 184 20.13 -18.82 0.77
N HIS A 185 21.18 -18.59 -0.02
CA HIS A 185 21.23 -18.96 -1.44
C HIS A 185 22.09 -20.19 -1.65
N ARG A 186 21.53 -21.15 -2.37
CA ARG A 186 22.23 -22.35 -2.83
C ARG A 186 21.80 -22.64 -4.28
N PRO A 187 22.74 -22.80 -5.22
CA PRO A 187 22.39 -23.28 -6.55
C PRO A 187 21.76 -24.66 -6.48
N MET A 188 20.58 -24.85 -7.08
CA MET A 188 19.90 -26.15 -7.13
C MET A 188 20.66 -27.18 -7.98
N ARG A 189 21.50 -26.71 -8.91
CA ARG A 189 22.40 -27.49 -9.76
C ARG A 189 23.69 -26.69 -9.96
N GLY A 190 24.83 -27.37 -10.05
CA GLY A 190 26.14 -26.72 -10.27
C GLY A 190 27.12 -26.92 -9.11
N PRO A 191 28.23 -26.17 -9.08
CA PRO A 191 29.25 -26.30 -8.04
C PRO A 191 28.67 -26.05 -6.65
N LEU A 192 29.13 -26.81 -5.67
CA LEU A 192 28.77 -26.63 -4.26
C LEU A 192 29.36 -25.31 -3.74
N ILE A 193 28.54 -24.27 -3.73
CA ILE A 193 28.82 -22.92 -3.19
C ILE A 193 27.65 -22.46 -2.34
N PHE A 194 27.86 -21.43 -1.51
CA PHE A 194 26.80 -20.85 -0.68
C PHE A 194 26.85 -19.32 -0.68
N GLY A 195 25.68 -18.72 -0.44
CA GLY A 195 25.54 -17.30 -0.12
C GLY A 195 24.60 -17.13 1.07
N LEU A 196 24.99 -16.34 2.06
CA LEU A 196 24.17 -15.92 3.20
C LEU A 196 24.06 -14.41 3.12
N GLU A 197 22.86 -13.86 3.05
CA GLU A 197 22.72 -12.42 2.88
C GLU A 197 21.57 -11.83 3.70
N PHE A 198 21.73 -10.56 4.01
CA PHE A 198 20.66 -9.74 4.53
C PHE A 198 20.82 -8.29 4.09
N HIS A 199 19.69 -7.60 4.04
CA HIS A 199 19.55 -6.19 3.75
C HIS A 199 18.49 -5.63 4.68
N LEU A 200 18.83 -4.60 5.47
CA LEU A 200 17.92 -3.94 6.40
C LEU A 200 17.89 -2.46 6.09
N GLN A 201 16.77 -1.99 5.54
CA GLN A 201 16.50 -0.57 5.35
C GLN A 201 15.95 0.00 6.67
N TYR A 202 16.36 1.23 7.02
CA TYR A 202 15.91 1.91 8.23
C TYR A 202 16.08 3.43 8.12
N TYR A 203 15.71 4.15 9.17
CA TYR A 203 15.82 5.60 9.25
C TYR A 203 16.61 6.01 10.50
N VAL A 204 17.43 7.06 10.36
CA VAL A 204 18.24 7.62 11.44
C VAL A 204 17.82 9.04 11.74
N TRP A 205 17.64 9.33 13.03
CA TRP A 205 17.42 10.66 13.58
C TRP A 205 18.75 11.30 13.98
N CYS A 206 19.02 12.52 13.52
CA CYS A 206 20.18 13.31 13.90
C CYS A 206 19.76 14.72 14.35
N GLU A 207 20.43 15.24 15.39
CA GLU A 207 20.21 16.58 15.92
C GLU A 207 21.49 17.41 15.76
N GLY A 208 21.33 18.67 15.37
CA GLY A 208 22.41 19.63 15.15
C GLY A 208 23.11 19.50 13.79
N GLY A 209 23.97 20.48 13.49
CA GLY A 209 24.79 20.51 12.28
C GLY A 209 24.03 20.82 10.98
N THR A 210 24.75 20.76 9.87
CA THR A 210 24.20 20.97 8.52
C THR A 210 23.55 19.69 8.00
N GLN A 211 22.44 19.81 7.27
CA GLN A 211 21.83 18.68 6.58
C GLN A 211 22.79 18.13 5.52
N PHE A 212 23.01 16.81 5.54
CA PHE A 212 23.75 16.12 4.48
C PHE A 212 22.79 15.57 3.41
N HIS A 213 23.27 15.45 2.18
CA HIS A 213 22.53 14.82 1.09
C HIS A 213 23.36 13.68 0.51
N ASP A 214 22.70 12.59 0.12
CA ASP A 214 23.37 11.50 -0.58
C ASP A 214 23.80 12.00 -1.96
N SER A 215 25.11 11.99 -2.20
CA SER A 215 25.71 12.43 -3.46
C SER A 215 25.46 11.45 -4.60
N ARG A 216 25.20 10.17 -4.27
CA ARG A 216 24.90 9.12 -5.23
C ARG A 216 23.49 9.33 -5.76
N LYS A 217 23.29 9.09 -7.05
CA LYS A 217 22.03 9.39 -7.74
C LYS A 217 21.44 8.15 -8.39
N LYS A 218 20.12 8.04 -8.33
CA LYS A 218 19.32 7.07 -9.09
C LYS A 218 19.24 7.50 -10.56
N ARG A 219 18.70 6.64 -11.42
CA ARG A 219 18.45 6.92 -12.85
C ARG A 219 17.70 8.23 -13.12
N ASN A 220 16.78 8.60 -12.24
CA ASN A 220 15.96 9.81 -12.36
C ASN A 220 16.66 11.08 -11.82
N GLY A 221 17.95 11.02 -11.50
CA GLY A 221 18.73 12.14 -10.99
C GLY A 221 18.49 12.48 -9.52
N LYS A 222 17.54 11.81 -8.84
CA LYS A 222 17.30 11.99 -7.41
C LYS A 222 18.38 11.27 -6.58
N PRO A 223 18.64 11.72 -5.35
CA PRO A 223 19.54 11.03 -4.42
C PRO A 223 19.17 9.54 -4.23
N LEU A 224 20.18 8.69 -4.06
CA LEU A 224 20.02 7.25 -3.80
C LEU A 224 19.27 7.00 -2.49
N ARG A 225 19.57 7.80 -1.46
CA ARG A 225 18.86 7.87 -0.19
C ARG A 225 18.33 9.28 0.07
N GLN A 226 17.14 9.36 0.66
CA GLN A 226 16.54 10.65 0.99
C GLN A 226 17.04 11.18 2.33
N SER A 227 17.29 12.49 2.40
CA SER A 227 17.43 13.22 3.66
C SER A 227 16.32 14.26 3.77
N ARG A 228 15.81 14.46 4.99
CA ARG A 228 14.69 15.35 5.26
C ARG A 228 14.91 16.15 6.53
N GLN A 229 14.37 17.35 6.56
CA GLN A 229 14.34 18.22 7.73
C GLN A 229 12.87 18.45 8.12
N PRO A 230 12.40 17.95 9.28
CA PRO A 230 11.03 18.17 9.70
C PRO A 230 10.89 19.58 10.31
N TYR A 231 10.64 20.58 9.45
CA TYR A 231 10.64 22.01 9.82
C TYR A 231 9.67 22.38 10.95
N TYR A 232 8.65 21.57 11.19
CA TYR A 232 7.55 21.85 12.13
C TYR A 232 7.67 21.09 13.47
N LEU A 233 8.61 20.16 13.63
CA LEU A 233 8.78 19.38 14.88
C LEU A 233 9.76 20.06 15.86
N LYS A 234 9.31 21.13 16.55
CA LYS A 234 10.10 21.88 17.55
C LYS A 234 9.57 21.69 18.97
N LEU A 235 10.44 21.65 19.99
CA LEU A 235 10.10 21.54 21.42
C LEU A 235 10.40 22.89 22.11
N GLY A 236 9.39 23.76 22.24
CA GLY A 236 9.42 25.04 22.99
C GLY A 236 10.40 26.10 22.44
N ASP A 237 10.45 27.36 22.86
CA ASP A 237 9.66 28.28 23.71
C ASP A 237 9.64 29.69 23.04
N GLY A 238 10.08 29.79 21.78
CA GLY A 238 10.30 31.06 21.08
C GLY A 238 11.73 31.62 21.17
N ASN A 239 12.63 31.02 21.96
CA ASN A 239 14.01 31.53 22.11
C ASN A 239 15.02 31.06 21.05
N GLY A 240 14.59 30.31 20.02
CA GLY A 240 15.38 30.07 18.81
C GLY A 240 16.65 29.20 18.96
N ASN A 241 16.92 28.63 20.13
CA ASN A 241 18.16 27.92 20.45
C ASN A 241 18.11 26.39 20.26
N GLU A 242 17.13 25.86 19.53
CA GLU A 242 16.94 24.42 19.40
C GLU A 242 17.76 23.80 18.26
N PRO A 243 18.45 22.66 18.47
CA PRO A 243 19.22 22.01 17.41
C PRO A 243 18.33 21.56 16.24
N GLN A 244 18.79 21.85 15.02
CA GLN A 244 18.10 21.41 13.80
C GLN A 244 18.03 19.89 13.73
N VAL A 245 16.85 19.36 13.40
CA VAL A 245 16.62 17.92 13.28
C VAL A 245 16.73 17.49 11.82
N HIS A 246 17.35 16.34 11.57
CA HIS A 246 17.45 15.73 10.25
C HIS A 246 17.14 14.24 10.33
N ILE A 247 16.38 13.72 9.37
CA ILE A 247 16.05 12.30 9.23
C ILE A 247 16.65 11.78 7.93
N TYR A 248 17.35 10.66 8.02
CA TYR A 248 18.09 10.06 6.90
C TYR A 248 17.59 8.64 6.62
N GLU A 249 17.27 8.36 5.37
CA GLU A 249 17.03 7.00 4.86
C GLU A 249 18.37 6.26 4.77
N THR A 250 18.47 5.05 5.31
CA THR A 250 19.73 4.31 5.34
C THR A 250 19.48 2.81 5.15
N GLN A 251 20.53 2.11 4.73
CA GLN A 251 20.52 0.67 4.61
C GLN A 251 21.86 0.07 5.06
N VAL A 252 21.75 -1.05 5.75
CA VAL A 252 22.87 -1.96 6.02
C VAL A 252 22.65 -3.25 5.23
N SER A 253 23.68 -3.75 4.57
CA SER A 253 23.59 -4.96 3.73
C SER A 253 24.83 -5.80 3.87
N CYS A 254 24.66 -7.10 4.08
CA CYS A 254 25.75 -8.06 4.23
C CYS A 254 25.54 -9.26 3.30
N LEU A 255 26.61 -9.70 2.64
CA LEU A 255 26.68 -10.94 1.88
C LEU A 255 27.90 -11.72 2.35
N ILE A 256 27.72 -12.97 2.75
CA ILE A 256 28.79 -13.93 3.02
C ILE A 256 28.68 -15.04 1.99
N ALA A 257 29.68 -15.15 1.12
CA ALA A 257 29.71 -16.14 0.04
C ALA A 257 30.99 -16.95 0.06
N GLY A 258 30.92 -18.23 -0.28
CA GLY A 258 32.08 -19.10 -0.23
C GLY A 258 31.89 -20.45 -0.89
N ILE A 259 33.01 -21.18 -0.92
CA ILE A 259 33.08 -22.54 -1.47
C ILE A 259 32.95 -23.56 -0.33
N ASP A 260 33.50 -23.26 0.85
CA ASP A 260 33.47 -24.11 2.04
C ASP A 260 33.62 -23.33 3.35
N GLU A 261 33.79 -24.04 4.49
CA GLU A 261 33.90 -23.39 5.81
C GLU A 261 35.17 -22.56 6.02
N ASP A 262 36.22 -22.79 5.23
CA ASP A 262 37.54 -22.16 5.39
C ASP A 262 37.82 -21.10 4.31
N SER A 263 37.16 -21.19 3.14
CA SER A 263 37.29 -20.25 2.01
C SER A 263 35.98 -19.50 1.74
N TRP A 264 35.92 -18.26 2.24
CA TRP A 264 34.74 -17.40 2.08
C TRP A 264 35.07 -15.92 2.21
N VAL A 265 34.19 -15.10 1.64
CA VAL A 265 34.27 -13.64 1.65
C VAL A 265 33.00 -13.05 2.24
N ALA A 266 33.13 -12.00 3.03
CA ALA A 266 32.02 -11.18 3.50
C ALA A 266 32.10 -9.77 2.95
N TYR A 267 31.01 -9.29 2.36
CA TYR A 267 30.81 -7.92 1.93
C TYR A 267 29.81 -7.26 2.87
N GLN A 268 30.14 -6.09 3.42
CA GLN A 268 29.24 -5.30 4.24
C GLN A 268 29.17 -3.87 3.71
N PHE A 269 28.02 -3.51 3.18
CA PHE A 269 27.71 -2.16 2.71
C PHE A 269 26.89 -1.43 3.78
N VAL A 270 27.30 -0.21 4.11
CA VAL A 270 26.63 0.63 5.11
C VAL A 270 26.48 2.05 4.59
N ASP A 271 25.25 2.57 4.64
CA ASP A 271 24.99 3.99 4.41
C ASP A 271 25.33 4.81 5.66
N THR A 272 26.34 5.67 5.54
CA THR A 272 26.82 6.61 6.59
C THR A 272 26.93 8.05 6.09
N TYR A 273 26.36 8.38 4.93
CA TYR A 273 26.44 9.72 4.31
C TYR A 273 25.96 10.85 5.22
N TYR A 274 25.08 10.55 6.16
CA TYR A 274 24.58 11.47 7.19
C TYR A 274 25.63 11.86 8.25
N GLN A 275 26.80 11.20 8.25
CA GLN A 275 27.93 11.52 9.11
C GLN A 275 28.92 12.51 8.44
N GLY A 276 28.64 12.92 7.19
CA GLY A 276 29.49 13.83 6.43
C GLY A 276 30.80 13.19 5.98
N ASN A 277 31.89 13.97 6.01
CA ASN A 277 33.23 13.54 5.60
C ASN A 277 34.05 12.97 6.76
N LYS A 278 33.40 12.40 7.78
CA LYS A 278 34.14 11.71 8.85
C LYS A 278 34.99 10.59 8.24
N PRO A 279 36.30 10.55 8.54
CA PRO A 279 37.16 9.49 8.04
C PRO A 279 36.70 8.15 8.59
N LEU A 280 36.88 7.08 7.80
CA LEU A 280 36.80 5.72 8.32
C LEU A 280 37.93 5.55 9.35
N ALA A 281 37.57 5.50 10.63
CA ALA A 281 38.51 5.25 11.70
C ALA A 281 38.61 3.76 11.97
N GLN A 282 39.83 3.28 12.20
CA GLN A 282 40.13 1.93 12.66
C GLN A 282 41.12 2.07 13.83
N ASP A 283 40.71 2.81 14.86
CA ASP A 283 41.58 3.09 15.99
C ASP A 283 41.67 1.83 16.86
N GLU A 284 42.80 1.14 16.81
CA GLU A 284 43.11 0.08 17.76
C GLU A 284 43.34 0.72 19.14
N GLN A 285 42.52 0.35 20.11
CA GLN A 285 42.69 0.75 21.50
C GLN A 285 43.12 -0.45 22.32
N HIS A 286 44.24 -0.31 23.05
CA HIS A 286 44.77 -1.35 23.93
C HIS A 286 44.99 -2.73 23.27
N GLY A 287 45.31 -2.76 21.97
CA GLY A 287 45.56 -4.00 21.22
C GLY A 287 44.31 -4.73 20.72
N VAL A 288 43.13 -4.15 20.93
CA VAL A 288 41.85 -4.66 20.42
C VAL A 288 41.55 -3.99 19.08
N LYS A 289 41.37 -4.78 18.03
CA LYS A 289 41.02 -4.29 16.70
C LYS A 289 39.53 -4.49 16.46
N PRO A 290 38.71 -3.44 16.34
CA PRO A 290 37.27 -3.62 16.17
C PRO A 290 36.94 -4.29 14.83
N ASP A 291 36.12 -5.35 14.85
CA ASP A 291 35.54 -5.93 13.64
C ASP A 291 34.44 -5.01 13.10
N PRO A 292 34.68 -4.31 11.96
CA PRO A 292 33.74 -3.32 11.47
C PRO A 292 32.40 -3.95 11.04
N LEU A 293 32.34 -5.23 10.65
CA LEU A 293 31.11 -5.90 10.22
C LEU A 293 30.15 -6.14 11.38
N THR A 294 30.68 -6.38 12.59
CA THR A 294 29.89 -6.45 13.83
C THR A 294 29.59 -5.07 14.43
N GLY A 295 30.02 -3.99 13.76
CA GLY A 295 29.96 -2.63 14.30
C GLY A 295 30.96 -2.37 15.42
N GLY A 296 32.06 -3.10 15.45
CA GLY A 296 33.12 -2.97 16.44
C GLY A 296 32.83 -3.62 17.79
N LEU A 297 31.81 -4.47 17.88
CA LEU A 297 31.46 -5.18 19.12
C LEU A 297 32.37 -6.37 19.41
N PHE A 298 33.00 -6.93 18.38
CA PHE A 298 33.92 -8.04 18.49
C PHE A 298 35.33 -7.63 18.06
N ASP A 299 36.33 -8.27 18.66
CA ASP A 299 37.73 -8.11 18.29
C ASP A 299 38.04 -8.90 17.02
N ALA A 300 38.42 -8.21 15.95
CA ALA A 300 38.87 -8.79 14.69
C ALA A 300 40.11 -9.68 14.88
N ASN A 301 40.92 -9.44 15.93
CA ASN A 301 42.06 -10.27 16.28
C ASN A 301 41.67 -11.62 16.90
N LEU A 302 40.39 -11.81 17.25
CA LEU A 302 39.80 -13.08 17.68
C LEU A 302 38.70 -13.50 16.67
N PRO A 303 39.09 -13.89 15.46
CA PRO A 303 38.15 -14.08 14.36
C PRO A 303 37.22 -15.26 14.58
N ILE A 304 35.94 -15.04 14.27
CA ILE A 304 34.97 -16.10 14.07
C ILE A 304 35.20 -16.68 12.68
N TRP A 305 35.72 -17.91 12.64
CA TRP A 305 36.15 -18.56 11.40
C TRP A 305 35.00 -19.16 10.60
N THR A 306 33.96 -19.65 11.28
CA THR A 306 32.85 -20.34 10.63
C THR A 306 31.90 -19.31 9.99
N PRO A 307 31.63 -19.37 8.68
CA PRO A 307 30.84 -18.34 7.99
C PRO A 307 29.38 -18.27 8.48
N ARG A 308 28.79 -19.42 8.86
CA ARG A 308 27.40 -19.49 9.38
C ARG A 308 27.26 -18.90 10.79
N GLU A 309 28.23 -19.16 11.67
CA GLU A 309 28.28 -18.56 13.01
C GLU A 309 28.53 -17.05 12.90
N TYR A 310 29.45 -16.66 12.01
CA TYR A 310 29.77 -15.26 11.76
C TYR A 310 28.57 -14.49 11.18
N PHE A 311 27.83 -15.09 10.24
CA PHE A 311 26.61 -14.52 9.68
C PHE A 311 25.58 -14.16 10.76
N LEU A 312 25.29 -15.09 11.67
CA LEU A 312 24.31 -14.87 12.75
C LEU A 312 24.76 -13.72 13.67
N ILE A 313 26.04 -13.68 14.03
CA ILE A 313 26.60 -12.63 14.89
C ILE A 313 26.53 -11.27 14.19
N VAL A 314 26.94 -11.19 12.93
CA VAL A 314 26.85 -9.94 12.15
C VAL A 314 25.39 -9.49 12.02
N TYR A 315 24.46 -10.42 11.73
CA TYR A 315 23.04 -10.10 11.64
C TYR A 315 22.48 -9.60 12.98
N GLU A 316 22.76 -10.25 14.10
CA GLU A 316 22.36 -9.80 15.44
C GLU A 316 22.87 -8.39 15.71
N CYS A 317 24.17 -8.15 15.52
CA CYS A 317 24.80 -6.87 15.79
C CYS A 317 24.19 -5.74 14.94
N ARG A 318 23.88 -6.02 13.66
CA ARG A 318 23.27 -5.03 12.75
C ARG A 318 21.79 -4.83 13.02
N LEU A 319 21.04 -5.89 13.32
CA LEU A 319 19.64 -5.78 13.70
C LEU A 319 19.50 -4.96 14.99
N LYS A 320 20.39 -5.18 15.96
CA LYS A 320 20.46 -4.38 17.19
C LYS A 320 20.67 -2.89 16.88
N GLN A 321 21.58 -2.55 15.97
CA GLN A 321 21.80 -1.16 15.54
C GLN A 321 20.57 -0.56 14.87
N VAL A 322 19.95 -1.30 13.93
CA VAL A 322 18.73 -0.90 13.24
C VAL A 322 17.60 -0.65 14.23
N ARG A 323 17.38 -1.59 15.16
CA ARG A 323 16.40 -1.47 16.24
C ARG A 323 16.64 -0.22 17.09
N HIS A 324 17.87 0.05 17.51
CA HIS A 324 18.18 1.25 18.28
C HIS A 324 17.91 2.54 17.50
N ALA A 325 18.28 2.58 16.22
CA ALA A 325 18.02 3.74 15.36
C ALA A 325 16.52 4.00 15.18
N MET A 326 15.74 2.95 14.90
CA MET A 326 14.29 3.02 14.78
C MET A 326 13.62 3.41 16.10
N HIS A 327 14.03 2.81 17.22
CA HIS A 327 13.52 3.15 18.54
C HIS A 327 13.81 4.61 18.88
N ASN A 328 15.04 5.09 18.63
CA ASN A 328 15.41 6.48 18.83
C ASN A 328 14.52 7.41 17.99
N LEU A 329 14.37 7.13 16.70
CA LEU A 329 13.50 7.90 15.81
C LEU A 329 12.06 7.99 16.33
N VAL A 330 11.44 6.84 16.65
CA VAL A 330 10.04 6.80 17.12
C VAL A 330 9.92 7.51 18.48
N ALA A 331 10.81 7.24 19.42
CA ALA A 331 10.79 7.87 20.74
C ALA A 331 10.97 9.40 20.66
N ARG A 332 11.89 9.88 19.83
CA ARG A 332 12.10 11.32 19.60
C ARG A 332 10.91 11.96 18.93
N LEU A 333 10.32 11.30 17.92
CA LEU A 333 9.08 11.75 17.31
C LEU A 333 7.95 11.86 18.34
N PHE A 334 7.82 10.89 19.24
CA PHE A 334 6.76 10.89 20.27
C PHE A 334 6.94 12.05 21.24
N LEU A 335 8.16 12.26 21.75
CA LEU A 335 8.48 13.40 22.61
C LEU A 335 8.15 14.74 21.93
N ARG A 336 8.39 14.84 20.62
CA ARG A 336 8.10 16.05 19.82
C ARG A 336 6.62 16.24 19.55
N LEU A 337 5.83 15.16 19.61
CA LEU A 337 4.39 15.15 19.36
C LEU A 337 3.56 15.25 20.64
N GLU A 338 4.17 14.98 21.80
CA GLU A 338 3.53 15.02 23.12
C GLU A 338 2.77 16.33 23.38
N PRO A 339 3.32 17.54 23.12
CA PRO A 339 2.59 18.79 23.34
C PRO A 339 1.34 18.97 22.46
N TYR A 340 1.24 18.20 21.38
CA TYR A 340 0.13 18.27 20.42
C TYR A 340 -0.87 17.12 20.62
N THR A 341 -0.59 16.18 21.52
CA THR A 341 -1.35 14.93 21.70
C THR A 341 -1.91 14.70 23.10
N GLN A 342 -1.46 15.45 24.12
CA GLN A 342 -1.86 15.25 25.53
C GLN A 342 -3.26 15.79 25.93
N ASP A 343 -4.05 16.37 25.03
CA ASP A 343 -5.27 17.11 25.39
C ASP A 343 -6.60 16.43 24.97
N GLU A 344 -6.72 15.11 25.06
CA GLU A 344 -8.04 14.45 24.88
C GLU A 344 -8.95 14.53 26.12
N GLY A 345 -8.38 14.63 27.33
CA GLY A 345 -9.14 14.60 28.59
C GLY A 345 -9.81 15.92 29.00
N ASP A 346 -9.29 17.06 28.54
CA ASP A 346 -9.80 18.39 28.90
C ASP A 346 -10.57 19.08 27.75
N MET A 347 -10.60 18.43 26.58
CA MET A 347 -11.28 18.93 25.39
C MET A 347 -12.81 18.83 25.43
N THR A 348 -13.42 18.45 26.55
CA THR A 348 -14.88 18.52 26.76
C THR A 348 -15.28 19.37 27.96
N ALA A 349 -14.35 19.71 28.87
CA ALA A 349 -14.64 20.45 30.10
C ALA A 349 -14.24 21.94 30.06
N SER A 350 -13.39 22.33 29.11
CA SER A 350 -12.85 23.70 28.98
C SER A 350 -13.57 24.58 27.93
N PHE A 351 -14.72 24.16 27.39
CA PHE A 351 -15.49 24.96 26.41
C PHE A 351 -16.25 26.17 27.00
N GLY A 352 -15.86 26.64 28.18
CA GLY A 352 -16.24 27.94 28.72
C GLY A 352 -15.03 28.87 28.70
N GLU A 353 -15.11 29.92 27.90
CA GLU A 353 -14.27 31.14 27.91
C GLU A 353 -12.86 31.00 28.53
N GLY A 354 -11.89 30.52 27.75
CA GLY A 354 -10.49 30.66 28.13
C GLY A 354 -9.57 29.68 27.43
N ILE A 355 -8.65 30.22 26.61
CA ILE A 355 -7.48 29.53 26.05
C ILE A 355 -7.79 28.61 24.85
N ILE A 356 -8.30 29.18 23.77
CA ILE A 356 -7.95 28.70 22.42
C ILE A 356 -6.84 29.60 21.88
N GLY A 357 -5.70 28.98 21.62
CA GLY A 357 -4.63 29.58 20.81
C GLY A 357 -5.17 30.01 19.45
N THR A 358 -4.75 31.18 18.98
CA THR A 358 -5.16 31.81 17.71
C THR A 358 -5.27 30.82 16.53
N MET A 359 -6.06 31.14 15.50
CA MET A 359 -6.15 30.34 14.25
C MET A 359 -4.77 29.95 13.66
N ALA A 360 -3.74 30.77 13.89
CA ALA A 360 -2.36 30.46 13.54
C ALA A 360 -1.79 29.24 14.28
N GLN A 361 -2.12 29.08 15.57
CA GLN A 361 -1.70 27.95 16.40
C GLN A 361 -2.40 26.65 15.98
N LYS A 362 -3.70 26.69 15.64
CA LYS A 362 -4.41 25.55 15.04
C LYS A 362 -3.77 25.12 13.71
N LYS A 363 -3.52 26.07 12.80
CA LYS A 363 -2.85 25.79 11.51
C LYS A 363 -1.40 25.30 11.69
N LEU A 364 -0.72 25.66 12.78
CA LEU A 364 0.60 25.13 13.12
C LEU A 364 0.49 23.68 13.60
N THR A 365 -0.35 23.40 14.61
CA THR A 365 -0.58 22.04 15.13
C THR A 365 -1.02 21.08 14.02
N GLN A 366 -1.90 21.50 13.11
CA GLN A 366 -2.31 20.69 11.97
C GLN A 366 -1.12 20.33 11.05
N ARG A 367 -0.21 21.29 10.79
CA ARG A 367 1.01 21.03 10.00
C ARG A 367 1.94 20.05 10.69
N VAL A 368 2.11 20.16 12.01
CA VAL A 368 2.92 19.21 12.80
C VAL A 368 2.35 17.79 12.70
N LEU A 369 1.04 17.64 12.93
CA LEU A 369 0.37 16.34 12.89
C LEU A 369 0.38 15.73 11.47
N ASN A 370 0.20 16.55 10.44
CA ASN A 370 0.31 16.10 9.04
C ASN A 370 1.72 15.61 8.69
N GLU A 371 2.74 16.29 9.20
CA GLU A 371 4.13 15.89 8.99
C GLU A 371 4.42 14.56 9.72
N ALA A 372 3.91 14.37 10.94
CA ALA A 372 3.97 13.07 11.63
C ALA A 372 3.26 11.95 10.85
N ASN A 373 2.07 12.23 10.28
CA ASN A 373 1.31 11.31 9.43
C ASN A 373 2.03 10.95 8.12
N ARG A 374 3.06 11.72 7.73
CA ARG A 374 3.93 11.38 6.60
C ARG A 374 5.09 10.47 7.00
N PHE A 375 5.64 10.65 8.19
CA PHE A 375 6.83 9.92 8.67
C PHE A 375 6.51 8.57 9.30
N LEU A 376 5.53 8.54 10.21
CA LEU A 376 5.20 7.32 10.96
C LEU A 376 4.90 6.13 10.03
N PRO A 377 4.13 6.26 8.93
CA PRO A 377 3.90 5.13 8.03
C PRO A 377 5.18 4.57 7.38
N GLN A 378 6.15 5.43 7.05
CA GLN A 378 7.41 5.00 6.43
C GLN A 378 8.28 4.22 7.42
N THR A 379 8.37 4.72 8.66
CA THR A 379 9.06 4.04 9.75
C THR A 379 8.39 2.72 10.12
N ILE A 380 7.05 2.71 10.26
CA ILE A 380 6.27 1.49 10.52
C ILE A 380 6.49 0.46 9.41
N HIS A 381 6.44 0.87 8.14
CA HIS A 381 6.68 -0.03 7.01
C HIS A 381 8.07 -0.68 7.08
N SER A 382 9.10 0.09 7.40
CA SER A 382 10.47 -0.38 7.56
C SER A 382 10.59 -1.41 8.71
N ILE A 383 9.98 -1.12 9.87
CA ILE A 383 9.91 -2.05 11.01
C ILE A 383 9.19 -3.35 10.61
N CYS A 384 8.01 -3.24 9.97
CA CYS A 384 7.24 -4.39 9.51
C CYS A 384 8.05 -5.29 8.59
N LYS A 385 8.81 -4.70 7.65
CA LYS A 385 9.63 -5.47 6.72
C LYS A 385 10.78 -6.21 7.41
N ALA A 386 11.43 -5.60 8.40
CA ALA A 386 12.45 -6.27 9.20
C ALA A 386 11.89 -7.49 9.97
N ILE A 387 10.69 -7.35 10.56
CA ILE A 387 9.98 -8.45 11.24
C ILE A 387 9.60 -9.56 10.23
N GLU A 388 8.99 -9.17 9.10
CA GLU A 388 8.50 -10.12 8.08
C GLU A 388 9.62 -11.01 7.52
N VAL A 389 10.79 -10.42 7.22
CA VAL A 389 11.92 -11.18 6.65
C VAL A 389 12.50 -12.15 7.67
N TRP A 390 12.56 -11.78 8.96
CA TRP A 390 12.96 -12.70 10.02
C TRP A 390 11.95 -13.84 10.19
N ASP A 391 10.66 -13.53 10.26
CA ASP A 391 9.61 -14.57 10.42
C ASP A 391 9.56 -15.55 9.25
N ARG A 392 9.94 -15.10 8.06
CA ARG A 392 10.09 -15.98 6.90
C ARG A 392 11.33 -16.85 7.03
N PHE A 393 12.47 -16.24 7.38
CA PHE A 393 13.74 -16.93 7.54
C PHE A 393 13.68 -17.98 8.68
N SER A 394 13.11 -17.62 9.83
CA SER A 394 12.98 -18.50 11.00
C SER A 394 12.15 -19.75 10.69
N ARG A 395 11.10 -19.61 9.89
CA ARG A 395 10.23 -20.74 9.49
C ARG A 395 10.80 -21.60 8.36
N ARG A 396 11.55 -21.01 7.42
CA ARG A 396 12.00 -21.70 6.20
C ARG A 396 13.48 -22.08 6.24
N ASP A 397 14.34 -21.12 6.54
CA ASP A 397 15.77 -21.21 6.28
C ASP A 397 16.58 -21.51 7.54
N LEU A 398 16.06 -21.22 8.74
CA LEU A 398 16.77 -21.47 10.01
C LEU A 398 17.09 -22.96 10.22
N ALA A 399 16.33 -23.87 9.62
CA ALA A 399 16.62 -25.30 9.60
C ALA A 399 18.01 -25.62 9.01
N TYR A 400 18.52 -24.78 8.10
CA TYR A 400 19.86 -24.86 7.53
C TYR A 400 20.99 -24.61 8.55
N LEU A 401 20.66 -23.97 9.67
CA LEU A 401 21.58 -23.69 10.76
C LEU A 401 21.41 -24.69 11.91
N SER A 402 20.56 -25.69 11.76
CA SER A 402 20.16 -26.57 12.87
C SER A 402 21.31 -27.38 13.49
N ASP A 403 22.36 -27.71 12.73
CA ASP A 403 23.56 -28.38 13.24
C ASP A 403 24.34 -27.48 14.20
N ILE A 404 24.61 -26.22 13.81
CA ILE A 404 25.33 -25.25 14.66
C ILE A 404 24.47 -24.76 15.84
N LEU A 405 23.14 -24.86 15.74
CA LEU A 405 22.22 -24.55 16.85
C LEU A 405 22.13 -25.68 17.88
N LYS A 406 22.37 -26.94 17.47
CA LYS A 406 22.33 -28.11 18.36
C LYS A 406 23.68 -28.40 19.01
N SER A 407 24.79 -27.99 18.38
CA SER A 407 26.13 -28.18 18.93
C SER A 407 26.54 -27.00 19.81
N ASP A 408 27.02 -27.28 21.03
CA ASP A 408 27.83 -26.31 21.77
C ASP A 408 29.22 -26.23 21.13
N SER A 409 29.31 -25.45 20.05
CA SER A 409 30.57 -25.14 19.39
C SER A 409 31.45 -24.35 20.36
N LYS A 410 32.51 -24.98 20.88
CA LYS A 410 33.58 -24.29 21.65
C LYS A 410 34.37 -23.27 20.82
N LYS A 411 34.06 -23.11 19.51
CA LYS A 411 34.80 -22.27 18.57
C LYS A 411 34.22 -20.86 18.40
N SER A 412 32.96 -20.63 18.79
CA SER A 412 32.30 -19.31 18.72
C SER A 412 32.31 -18.62 20.09
N PRO A 413 32.49 -17.29 20.16
CA PRO A 413 32.45 -16.54 21.43
C PRO A 413 31.07 -16.58 22.09
N ILE A 414 30.00 -16.72 21.29
CA ILE A 414 28.62 -16.88 21.77
C ILE A 414 28.01 -18.11 21.08
N PRO A 415 27.40 -19.05 21.84
CA PRO A 415 26.66 -20.16 21.26
C PRO A 415 25.58 -19.68 20.29
N SER A 416 25.49 -20.28 19.09
CA SER A 416 24.57 -19.82 18.04
C SER A 416 23.11 -19.82 18.47
N VAL A 417 22.70 -20.75 19.34
CA VAL A 417 21.34 -20.76 19.91
C VAL A 417 21.04 -19.49 20.71
N LYS A 418 22.02 -18.99 21.50
CA LYS A 418 21.87 -17.74 22.25
C LYS A 418 21.81 -16.53 21.32
N VAL A 419 22.59 -16.54 20.23
CA VAL A 419 22.54 -15.47 19.22
C VAL A 419 21.15 -15.42 18.57
N VAL A 420 20.55 -16.58 18.23
CA VAL A 420 19.18 -16.63 17.72
C VAL A 420 18.17 -16.10 18.75
N THR A 421 18.30 -16.47 20.02
CA THR A 421 17.44 -15.90 21.08
C THR A 421 17.58 -14.38 21.18
N MET A 422 18.80 -13.84 21.11
CA MET A 422 19.02 -12.38 21.10
C MET A 422 18.40 -11.70 19.88
N ILE A 423 18.43 -12.36 18.72
CA ILE A 423 17.76 -11.88 17.52
C ILE A 423 16.24 -11.87 17.73
N GLU A 424 15.66 -12.93 18.28
CA GLU A 424 14.23 -13.00 18.63
C GLU A 424 13.84 -11.87 19.59
N ASP A 425 14.65 -11.61 20.63
CA ASP A 425 14.45 -10.49 21.56
C ASP A 425 14.45 -9.13 20.83
N HIS A 426 15.32 -8.97 19.83
CA HIS A 426 15.34 -7.76 19.00
C HIS A 426 14.11 -7.62 18.10
N ILE A 427 13.61 -8.73 17.56
CA ILE A 427 12.39 -8.76 16.75
C ILE A 427 11.16 -8.49 17.59
N ASP A 428 11.08 -9.04 18.80
CA ASP A 428 9.98 -8.76 19.73
C ASP A 428 9.96 -7.29 20.17
N ALA A 429 11.13 -6.72 20.46
CA ALA A 429 11.24 -5.29 20.72
C ALA A 429 10.82 -4.42 19.50
N LEU A 430 11.07 -4.89 18.28
CA LEU A 430 10.58 -4.22 17.06
C LEU A 430 9.05 -4.36 16.90
N ARG A 431 8.45 -5.50 17.26
CA ARG A 431 6.98 -5.68 17.27
C ARG A 431 6.31 -4.74 18.27
N ASP A 432 6.90 -4.58 19.45
CA ASP A 432 6.41 -3.62 20.44
C ASP A 432 6.55 -2.17 19.96
N LEU A 433 7.67 -1.86 19.30
CA LEU A 433 7.86 -0.54 18.69
C LEU A 433 6.86 -0.27 17.56
N GLN A 434 6.58 -1.26 16.72
CA GLN A 434 5.58 -1.19 15.65
C GLN A 434 4.21 -0.82 16.23
N ARG A 435 3.75 -1.56 17.24
CA ARG A 435 2.46 -1.35 17.90
C ARG A 435 2.33 0.08 18.44
N ARG A 436 3.34 0.53 19.18
CA ARG A 436 3.39 1.90 19.71
C ARG A 436 3.36 2.95 18.59
N ALA A 437 4.13 2.75 17.52
CA ALA A 437 4.16 3.65 16.37
C ALA A 437 2.82 3.73 15.64
N GLU A 438 2.11 2.60 15.51
CA GLU A 438 0.76 2.53 14.92
C GLU A 438 -0.28 3.25 15.79
N GLU A 439 -0.25 3.03 17.11
CA GLU A 439 -1.11 3.74 18.07
C GLU A 439 -0.92 5.26 17.97
N GLN A 440 0.33 5.74 17.97
CA GLN A 440 0.61 7.18 17.85
C GLN A 440 0.20 7.73 16.49
N ARG A 441 0.38 6.96 15.40
CA ARG A 441 -0.08 7.37 14.07
C ARG A 441 -1.59 7.57 14.07
N ASP A 442 -2.34 6.64 14.65
CA ASP A 442 -3.80 6.70 14.67
C ASP A 442 -4.30 7.88 15.52
N LEU A 443 -3.63 8.15 16.65
CA LEU A 443 -3.86 9.35 17.46
C LEU A 443 -3.60 10.63 16.66
N CYS A 444 -2.43 10.76 16.02
CA CYS A 444 -2.10 11.93 15.20
C CYS A 444 -3.07 12.13 14.02
N ALA A 445 -3.50 11.04 13.37
CA ALA A 445 -4.48 11.08 12.29
C ALA A 445 -5.89 11.44 12.77
N GLY A 446 -6.28 11.00 13.97
CA GLY A 446 -7.53 11.42 14.62
C GLY A 446 -7.54 12.91 14.93
N LEU A 447 -6.50 13.40 15.61
CA LEU A 447 -6.36 14.81 15.99
C LEU A 447 -6.27 15.74 14.77
N ALA A 448 -5.52 15.35 13.73
CA ALA A 448 -5.42 16.13 12.50
C ALA A 448 -6.79 16.34 11.83
N ARG A 449 -7.61 15.28 11.75
CA ARG A 449 -8.98 15.36 11.20
C ARG A 449 -9.89 16.26 12.03
N LYS A 450 -9.84 16.14 13.36
CA LYS A 450 -10.63 16.97 14.28
C LYS A 450 -10.28 18.46 14.11
N LEU A 451 -9.00 18.77 14.01
CA LEU A 451 -8.50 20.13 13.85
C LEU A 451 -8.82 20.71 12.47
N GLU A 452 -8.76 19.89 11.42
CA GLU A 452 -9.18 20.25 10.06
C GLU A 452 -10.65 20.68 10.02
N MET A 453 -11.54 19.90 10.65
CA MET A 453 -12.96 20.24 10.75
C MET A 453 -13.17 21.58 11.47
N GLN A 454 -12.48 21.83 12.57
CA GLN A 454 -12.58 23.09 13.31
C GLN A 454 -12.09 24.30 12.50
N ILE A 455 -10.95 24.17 11.82
CA ILE A 455 -10.40 25.24 10.96
C ILE A 455 -11.38 25.56 9.82
N VAL A 456 -11.95 24.53 9.19
CA VAL A 456 -12.94 24.71 8.11
C VAL A 456 -14.23 25.37 8.62
N MET A 457 -14.71 24.99 9.81
CA MET A 457 -15.90 25.62 10.41
C MET A 457 -15.67 27.11 10.71
N GLU A 458 -14.54 27.47 11.32
CA GLU A 458 -14.20 28.87 11.62
C GLU A 458 -13.96 29.70 10.34
N ASP A 459 -13.25 29.15 9.34
CA ASP A 459 -13.04 29.82 8.04
C ASP A 459 -14.39 30.00 7.30
N ASN A 460 -15.32 29.04 7.39
CA ASN A 460 -16.67 29.16 6.83
C ASN A 460 -17.52 30.21 7.56
N GLU A 461 -17.43 30.31 8.89
CA GLU A 461 -18.16 31.33 9.67
C GLU A 461 -17.64 32.74 9.37
N VAL A 462 -16.32 32.93 9.26
CA VAL A 462 -15.70 34.19 8.85
C VAL A 462 -16.14 34.57 7.43
N THR A 463 -16.16 33.61 6.49
CA THR A 463 -16.62 33.81 5.11
C THR A 463 -18.10 34.19 5.07
N ALA A 464 -18.95 33.54 5.87
CA ALA A 464 -20.38 33.85 5.98
C ALA A 464 -20.60 35.27 6.54
N ARG A 465 -19.83 35.69 7.55
CA ARG A 465 -19.87 37.07 8.09
C ARG A 465 -19.41 38.11 7.06
N GLN A 466 -18.36 37.82 6.28
CA GLN A 466 -17.92 38.69 5.18
C GLN A 466 -18.97 38.81 4.06
N GLN A 467 -19.61 37.70 3.67
CA GLN A 467 -20.70 37.70 2.69
C GLN A 467 -21.90 38.51 3.18
N ALA A 468 -22.30 38.35 4.44
CA ALA A 468 -23.38 39.14 5.04
C ALA A 468 -23.07 40.65 5.06
N GLY A 469 -21.83 41.03 5.38
CA GLY A 469 -21.38 42.43 5.32
C GLY A 469 -21.36 43.00 3.89
N THR A 470 -21.00 42.19 2.90
CA THR A 470 -20.96 42.59 1.49
C THR A 470 -22.37 42.76 0.93
N GLU A 471 -23.30 41.88 1.28
CA GLU A 471 -24.72 42.00 0.92
C GLU A 471 -25.39 43.20 1.59
N MET A 472 -25.08 43.48 2.87
CA MET A 472 -25.51 44.72 3.53
C MET A 472 -25.00 45.97 2.79
N THR A 473 -23.73 45.98 2.37
CA THR A 473 -23.15 47.09 1.62
C THR A 473 -23.82 47.26 0.25
N ARG A 474 -24.11 46.15 -0.45
CA ARG A 474 -24.92 46.16 -1.68
C ARG A 474 -26.32 46.70 -1.47
N TYR A 475 -26.98 46.33 -0.36
CA TYR A 475 -28.31 46.80 -0.01
C TYR A 475 -28.33 48.32 0.23
N TRP A 476 -27.36 48.84 0.99
CA TRP A 476 -27.18 50.29 1.19
C TRP A 476 -26.86 51.03 -0.11
N THR A 477 -26.01 50.45 -0.97
CA THR A 477 -25.69 51.04 -2.29
C THR A 477 -26.90 51.05 -3.22
N GLY A 478 -27.72 50.00 -3.20
CA GLY A 478 -28.98 49.89 -3.96
C GLY A 478 -30.05 50.88 -3.48
N ILE A 479 -30.21 51.04 -2.16
CA ILE A 479 -31.08 52.08 -1.58
C ILE A 479 -30.59 53.47 -2.04
N GLY A 480 -29.28 53.74 -1.96
CA GLY A 480 -28.71 55.00 -2.46
C GLY A 480 -29.04 55.29 -3.93
N LEU A 481 -28.89 54.29 -4.81
CA LEU A 481 -29.16 54.39 -6.25
C LEU A 481 -30.65 54.55 -6.60
N VAL A 482 -31.57 54.04 -5.78
CA VAL A 482 -33.02 54.15 -5.98
C VAL A 482 -33.57 55.48 -5.45
N PHE A 483 -33.00 55.99 -4.35
CA PHE A 483 -33.47 57.23 -3.73
C PHE A 483 -32.82 58.51 -4.28
N LEU A 484 -31.60 58.44 -4.83
CA LEU A 484 -30.94 59.57 -5.52
C LEU A 484 -31.74 60.14 -6.71
N PRO A 485 -32.36 59.32 -7.59
CA PRO A 485 -33.26 59.82 -8.63
C PRO A 485 -34.56 60.35 -8.06
N LEU A 486 -35.11 59.75 -6.99
CA LEU A 486 -36.38 60.19 -6.39
C LEU A 486 -36.26 61.59 -5.75
N THR A 487 -35.12 61.90 -5.12
CA THR A 487 -34.85 63.24 -4.57
C THR A 487 -34.55 64.27 -5.65
N ALA A 488 -33.91 63.87 -6.76
CA ALA A 488 -33.72 64.74 -7.91
C ALA A 488 -35.05 65.02 -8.64
N VAL A 489 -35.94 64.03 -8.74
CA VAL A 489 -37.26 64.16 -9.37
C VAL A 489 -38.22 64.99 -8.50
N THR A 490 -38.21 64.86 -7.16
CA THR A 490 -38.99 65.78 -6.31
C THR A 490 -38.47 67.22 -6.35
N GLY A 491 -37.16 67.42 -6.53
CA GLY A 491 -36.58 68.75 -6.79
C GLY A 491 -37.01 69.37 -8.14
N ILE A 492 -37.21 68.53 -9.17
CA ILE A 492 -37.70 68.96 -10.49
C ILE A 492 -39.22 69.20 -10.49
N PHE A 493 -40.00 68.38 -9.78
CA PHE A 493 -41.46 68.53 -9.69
C PHE A 493 -41.93 69.71 -8.83
N MET A 494 -41.09 70.24 -7.94
CA MET A 494 -41.39 71.51 -7.26
C MET A 494 -41.14 72.75 -8.13
N ALA A 495 -40.64 72.59 -9.36
CA ALA A 495 -40.33 73.68 -10.29
C ALA A 495 -41.28 73.81 -11.50
N THR A 496 -42.35 73.02 -11.58
CA THR A 496 -43.33 73.11 -12.66
C THR A 496 -44.75 73.17 -12.10
N GLU A 497 -45.34 74.37 -12.15
CA GLU A 497 -46.78 74.58 -12.02
C GLU A 497 -47.52 73.94 -13.22
N ASP A 498 -48.75 73.50 -12.93
CA ASP A 498 -49.82 73.07 -13.84
C ASP A 498 -49.91 71.62 -14.35
N LEU A 499 -51.17 71.16 -14.33
CA LEU A 499 -51.82 70.03 -15.01
C LEU A 499 -52.07 68.70 -14.26
N THR A 500 -53.23 68.70 -13.60
CA THR A 500 -54.36 67.72 -13.71
C THR A 500 -54.10 66.21 -13.59
N THR A 501 -54.71 65.67 -12.52
CA THR A 501 -55.41 64.38 -12.38
C THR A 501 -55.89 63.72 -13.68
N ASP A 502 -55.29 62.59 -14.09
CA ASP A 502 -55.99 61.40 -14.66
C ASP A 502 -55.07 60.27 -15.21
N MET A 503 -53.88 60.02 -14.65
CA MET A 503 -52.97 59.00 -15.23
C MET A 503 -52.41 57.91 -14.30
N PHE A 504 -52.89 57.74 -13.06
CA PHE A 504 -52.28 56.77 -12.13
C PHE A 504 -53.23 55.73 -11.49
N ASP A 505 -54.40 55.47 -12.07
CA ASP A 505 -55.25 54.33 -11.68
C ASP A 505 -54.91 53.00 -12.39
N GLY A 506 -53.94 53.00 -13.33
CA GLY A 506 -53.57 51.80 -14.09
C GLY A 506 -52.48 50.90 -13.47
N ILE A 507 -51.73 51.35 -12.47
CA ILE A 507 -50.50 50.67 -12.01
C ILE A 507 -50.68 49.89 -10.70
N LYS A 508 -51.68 50.23 -9.87
CA LYS A 508 -51.86 49.59 -8.56
C LYS A 508 -52.48 48.19 -8.62
N THR A 509 -53.16 47.81 -9.71
CA THR A 509 -53.91 46.54 -9.79
C THR A 509 -53.09 45.37 -10.34
N LYS A 510 -51.88 45.60 -10.91
CA LYS A 510 -51.02 44.52 -11.43
C LYS A 510 -49.86 44.12 -10.51
N ALA A 511 -49.49 44.95 -9.51
CA ALA A 511 -48.39 44.65 -8.60
C ALA A 511 -48.79 43.71 -7.44
N LEU A 512 -50.08 43.68 -7.06
CA LEU A 512 -50.53 42.86 -5.92
C LEU A 512 -50.83 41.39 -6.28
N LEU A 513 -51.03 41.06 -7.57
CA LEU A 513 -51.27 39.69 -8.02
C LEU A 513 -49.98 38.87 -8.18
N VAL A 514 -48.81 39.50 -8.29
CA VAL A 514 -47.52 38.80 -8.47
C VAL A 514 -46.92 38.37 -7.13
N ALA A 515 -47.27 39.04 -6.02
CA ALA A 515 -46.71 38.75 -4.70
C ALA A 515 -47.41 37.61 -3.93
N CYS A 516 -48.65 37.26 -4.25
CA CYS A 516 -49.36 36.12 -3.63
C CYS A 516 -49.15 34.77 -4.36
N LEU A 517 -48.54 34.77 -5.55
CA LEU A 517 -48.24 33.55 -6.32
C LEU A 517 -46.87 32.92 -5.99
N VAL A 518 -46.05 33.55 -5.13
CA VAL A 518 -44.68 33.10 -4.84
C VAL A 518 -44.54 32.36 -3.49
N PHE A 519 -45.57 32.34 -2.64
CA PHE A 519 -45.51 31.66 -1.32
C PHE A 519 -46.56 30.57 -1.08
N SER A 520 -47.25 30.09 -2.12
CA SER A 520 -48.17 28.94 -2.04
C SER A 520 -47.78 27.85 -3.05
N GLY A 521 -46.51 27.45 -3.04
CA GLY A 521 -45.90 26.51 -3.97
C GLY A 521 -45.09 25.39 -3.32
N SER A 522 -45.27 25.13 -2.02
CA SER A 522 -44.87 23.86 -1.40
C SER A 522 -46.10 22.95 -1.41
N ALA A 523 -46.28 22.26 -2.54
CA ALA A 523 -47.14 21.10 -2.56
C ALA A 523 -46.67 20.17 -1.44
N LEU A 524 -47.55 19.95 -0.45
CA LEU A 524 -47.52 18.73 0.35
C LEU A 524 -47.27 17.57 -0.61
N PRO A 525 -46.36 16.62 -0.31
CA PRO A 525 -46.16 15.48 -1.19
C PRO A 525 -47.52 14.82 -1.40
N ASN A 526 -48.02 14.89 -2.63
CA ASN A 526 -49.20 14.14 -3.04
C ASN A 526 -48.93 12.70 -2.60
N GLY A 527 -49.77 12.18 -1.71
CA GLY A 527 -49.69 10.81 -1.16
C GLY A 527 -49.98 9.72 -2.19
N ASN A 528 -49.56 9.94 -3.44
CA ASN A 528 -49.89 9.14 -4.61
C ASN A 528 -48.66 8.71 -5.42
N ASP A 529 -47.44 9.03 -4.99
CA ASP A 529 -46.25 8.48 -5.65
C ASP A 529 -46.06 7.01 -5.23
N LYS A 530 -46.67 6.11 -6.01
CA LYS A 530 -46.60 4.64 -5.84
C LYS A 530 -45.24 4.07 -6.23
N ARG A 531 -44.18 4.89 -6.32
CA ARG A 531 -42.84 4.52 -6.81
C ARG A 531 -41.74 5.12 -5.93
N HIS A 532 -40.57 4.51 -5.95
CA HIS A 532 -39.38 4.93 -5.21
C HIS A 532 -38.10 4.45 -5.89
N TRP A 533 -36.94 4.93 -5.44
CA TRP A 533 -35.64 4.51 -5.97
C TRP A 533 -35.17 3.21 -5.33
N VAL A 534 -34.83 2.23 -6.16
CA VAL A 534 -34.24 0.94 -5.75
C VAL A 534 -32.96 0.74 -6.52
N GLY A 535 -31.84 0.48 -5.85
CA GLY A 535 -30.60 0.13 -6.53
C GLY A 535 -30.78 -1.18 -7.30
N THR A 536 -30.66 -1.17 -8.63
CA THR A 536 -30.72 -2.38 -9.47
C THR A 536 -29.32 -2.97 -9.70
N TRP A 537 -28.29 -2.14 -9.47
CA TRP A 537 -26.89 -2.54 -9.45
C TRP A 537 -26.14 -1.60 -8.50
N ALA A 538 -25.16 -2.14 -7.78
CA ALA A 538 -24.23 -1.38 -6.98
C ALA A 538 -22.90 -2.14 -6.85
N SER A 539 -21.86 -1.42 -6.44
CA SER A 539 -20.56 -1.99 -6.07
C SER A 539 -19.98 -1.25 -4.88
N MET A 540 -19.17 -1.94 -4.06
CA MET A 540 -18.45 -1.29 -2.97
C MET A 540 -17.44 -0.27 -3.54
N PRO A 541 -17.50 1.01 -3.15
CA PRO A 541 -16.46 1.96 -3.51
C PRO A 541 -15.15 1.62 -2.77
N GLN A 542 -14.03 1.64 -3.49
CA GLN A 542 -12.68 1.40 -2.98
C GLN A 542 -11.74 2.53 -3.41
N GLU A 543 -10.72 2.81 -2.59
CA GLU A 543 -9.55 3.53 -3.08
C GLU A 543 -8.82 2.62 -4.07
N VAL A 544 -8.56 3.12 -5.28
CA VAL A 544 -7.86 2.33 -6.30
C VAL A 544 -6.37 2.29 -5.96
N GLU A 545 -5.87 1.09 -5.71
CA GLU A 545 -4.44 0.85 -5.47
C GLU A 545 -3.60 1.18 -6.71
N PRO A 546 -2.33 1.59 -6.55
CA PRO A 546 -1.47 2.00 -7.68
C PRO A 546 -1.38 1.01 -8.83
N ALA A 547 -1.41 -0.29 -8.55
CA ALA A 547 -1.36 -1.35 -9.57
C ALA A 547 -2.67 -1.52 -10.36
N ASN A 548 -3.78 -1.02 -9.83
CA ASN A 548 -5.13 -1.13 -10.40
C ASN A 548 -5.60 0.21 -11.01
N LEU A 549 -4.75 1.24 -11.02
CA LEU A 549 -5.00 2.48 -11.74
C LEU A 549 -5.09 2.23 -13.26
N ALA A 550 -5.68 3.17 -13.98
CA ALA A 550 -5.78 3.07 -15.43
C ALA A 550 -4.39 2.93 -16.06
N PRO A 551 -4.18 1.98 -17.00
CA PRO A 551 -2.91 1.84 -17.70
C PRO A 551 -2.55 3.11 -18.48
N ALA A 552 -1.24 3.33 -18.65
CA ALA A 552 -0.75 4.37 -19.57
C ALA A 552 -1.30 4.12 -21.00
N PRO A 553 -1.65 5.18 -21.77
CA PRO A 553 -1.51 6.61 -21.47
C PRO A 553 -2.73 7.23 -20.77
N PHE A 554 -3.64 6.43 -20.22
CA PHE A 554 -4.90 6.90 -19.62
C PHE A 554 -4.78 7.19 -18.13
N GLY A 555 -3.70 6.79 -17.48
CA GLY A 555 -3.42 7.06 -16.08
C GLY A 555 -2.11 6.42 -15.63
N GLY A 556 -2.07 6.02 -14.35
CA GLY A 556 -0.95 5.31 -13.74
C GLY A 556 -0.50 5.95 -12.43
N ALA A 557 0.33 5.24 -11.67
CA ALA A 557 0.79 5.67 -10.35
C ALA A 557 1.53 7.01 -10.37
N ASP A 558 2.26 7.28 -11.45
CA ASP A 558 3.05 8.49 -11.67
C ASP A 558 2.36 9.53 -12.56
N ALA A 559 1.13 9.26 -13.03
CA ALA A 559 0.40 10.21 -13.86
C ALA A 559 -0.06 11.42 -13.03
N ALA A 560 0.08 12.63 -13.60
CA ALA A 560 -0.37 13.86 -12.96
C ALA A 560 -1.91 13.89 -12.77
N ALA A 561 -2.63 13.25 -13.69
CA ALA A 561 -4.07 13.09 -13.65
C ALA A 561 -4.47 11.70 -14.18
N GLN A 562 -5.51 11.12 -13.60
CA GLN A 562 -6.16 9.93 -14.11
C GLN A 562 -7.24 10.32 -15.13
N PHE A 563 -7.29 9.59 -16.23
CA PHE A 563 -8.24 9.77 -17.33
C PHE A 563 -8.21 11.15 -17.99
N GLU A 564 -7.06 11.84 -18.00
CA GLU A 564 -6.92 13.13 -18.69
C GLU A 564 -7.27 13.00 -20.18
N ASN A 565 -8.13 13.89 -20.67
CA ASN A 565 -8.67 13.88 -22.02
C ASN A 565 -9.11 12.47 -22.45
N THR A 566 -9.83 11.74 -21.58
CA THR A 566 -10.15 10.33 -21.80
C THR A 566 -11.64 10.08 -21.64
N THR A 567 -12.22 9.33 -22.58
CA THR A 567 -13.50 8.66 -22.44
C THR A 567 -13.28 7.26 -21.87
N LEU A 568 -13.91 6.97 -20.75
CA LEU A 568 -13.98 5.66 -20.11
C LEU A 568 -15.37 5.07 -20.36
N ARG A 569 -15.43 3.85 -20.90
CA ARG A 569 -16.68 3.10 -21.16
C ARG A 569 -16.70 1.82 -20.35
N GLN A 570 -17.73 1.66 -19.52
CA GLN A 570 -17.89 0.57 -18.57
C GLN A 570 -19.22 -0.11 -18.77
N THR A 571 -19.31 -1.41 -18.46
CA THR A 571 -20.57 -2.16 -18.51
C THR A 571 -21.00 -2.62 -17.12
N PHE A 572 -22.31 -2.56 -16.84
CA PHE A 572 -22.92 -2.96 -15.58
C PHE A 572 -24.13 -3.87 -15.82
N HIS A 573 -24.29 -4.91 -15.00
CA HIS A 573 -25.36 -5.92 -15.13
C HIS A 573 -26.52 -5.61 -14.19
N MET A 574 -27.72 -5.37 -14.73
CA MET A 574 -28.88 -4.95 -13.95
C MET A 574 -29.62 -6.14 -13.38
N SER A 575 -30.01 -6.13 -12.10
CA SER A 575 -30.83 -7.19 -11.52
C SER A 575 -32.31 -7.08 -11.91
N ILE A 576 -32.90 -5.89 -11.74
CA ILE A 576 -34.29 -5.57 -12.13
C ILE A 576 -34.35 -4.56 -13.28
N GLY A 577 -35.44 -4.59 -14.03
CA GLY A 577 -35.71 -3.62 -15.09
C GLY A 577 -36.38 -2.33 -14.58
N ALA A 578 -36.35 -1.29 -15.40
CA ALA A 578 -37.03 -0.02 -15.15
C ALA A 578 -37.24 0.79 -16.43
N ASP A 579 -38.21 1.71 -16.42
CA ASP A 579 -38.41 2.69 -17.49
C ASP A 579 -37.63 3.99 -17.26
N LYS A 580 -37.16 4.21 -16.03
CA LYS A 580 -36.46 5.41 -15.60
C LYS A 580 -35.37 5.04 -14.60
N ILE A 581 -34.17 5.57 -14.82
CA ILE A 581 -33.00 5.31 -13.97
C ILE A 581 -32.25 6.59 -13.59
N ARG A 582 -31.32 6.47 -12.65
CA ARG A 582 -30.27 7.47 -12.38
C ARG A 582 -28.96 6.76 -12.03
N ILE A 583 -27.83 7.43 -12.28
CA ILE A 583 -26.49 6.89 -12.03
C ILE A 583 -25.88 7.61 -10.83
N ARG A 584 -25.24 6.85 -9.92
CA ARG A 584 -24.50 7.37 -8.77
C ARG A 584 -23.00 7.33 -9.06
N PHE A 585 -22.40 8.52 -9.08
CA PHE A 585 -20.96 8.72 -9.16
C PHE A 585 -20.39 8.99 -7.77
N SER A 586 -19.23 8.41 -7.48
CA SER A 586 -18.58 8.46 -6.17
C SER A 586 -17.16 8.94 -6.29
N ASN A 587 -16.81 9.88 -5.42
CA ASN A 587 -15.46 10.38 -5.21
C ASN A 587 -15.05 10.27 -3.73
N ILE A 588 -15.61 9.29 -3.01
CA ILE A 588 -15.45 9.12 -1.56
C ILE A 588 -13.97 8.96 -1.14
N PHE A 589 -13.14 8.33 -1.98
CA PHE A 589 -11.71 8.16 -1.72
C PHE A 589 -10.83 9.16 -2.49
N GLY A 590 -11.44 10.03 -3.30
CA GLY A 590 -10.72 11.07 -4.03
C GLY A 590 -10.12 12.11 -3.10
N LYS A 591 -8.94 12.64 -3.49
CA LYS A 591 -8.32 13.79 -2.82
C LYS A 591 -8.48 15.10 -3.58
N THR A 592 -8.96 15.04 -4.80
CA THR A 592 -9.37 16.19 -5.60
C THR A 592 -10.74 15.95 -6.20
N ASP A 593 -11.38 17.02 -6.63
CA ASP A 593 -12.59 16.96 -7.45
C ASP A 593 -12.42 16.02 -8.65
N LEU A 594 -13.48 15.26 -8.94
CA LEU A 594 -13.62 14.44 -10.15
C LEU A 594 -14.42 15.25 -11.19
N PRO A 595 -13.78 15.77 -12.26
CA PRO A 595 -14.46 16.57 -13.27
C PRO A 595 -15.06 15.69 -14.37
N ILE A 596 -16.35 15.45 -14.33
CA ILE A 596 -17.10 14.79 -15.41
C ILE A 596 -17.53 15.85 -16.42
N THR A 597 -16.87 15.90 -17.57
CA THR A 597 -17.15 16.88 -18.64
C THR A 597 -18.35 16.47 -19.48
N ALA A 598 -18.53 15.17 -19.73
CA ALA A 598 -19.71 14.61 -20.39
C ALA A 598 -19.93 13.17 -19.97
N ALA A 599 -21.18 12.70 -19.97
CA ALA A 599 -21.50 11.29 -19.80
C ALA A 599 -22.73 10.88 -20.60
N SER A 600 -22.80 9.61 -20.98
CA SER A 600 -23.93 9.01 -21.69
C SER A 600 -24.10 7.54 -21.31
N ILE A 601 -25.29 7.03 -21.58
CA ILE A 601 -25.62 5.61 -21.41
C ILE A 601 -26.18 5.04 -22.72
N ALA A 602 -25.98 3.76 -22.94
CA ALA A 602 -26.52 3.01 -24.08
C ALA A 602 -26.59 1.52 -23.77
N LEU A 603 -27.31 0.76 -24.59
CA LEU A 603 -27.22 -0.69 -24.56
C LEU A 603 -25.93 -1.13 -25.30
N PRO A 604 -25.16 -2.09 -24.75
CA PRO A 604 -24.01 -2.65 -25.46
C PRO A 604 -24.48 -3.50 -26.65
N VAL A 605 -23.65 -3.58 -27.70
CA VAL A 605 -23.95 -4.41 -28.87
C VAL A 605 -24.11 -5.88 -28.47
N ALA A 606 -25.14 -6.53 -29.01
CA ALA A 606 -25.53 -7.89 -28.67
C ALA A 606 -25.82 -8.12 -27.17
N GLY A 607 -26.02 -7.05 -26.38
CA GLY A 607 -26.27 -7.15 -24.94
C GLY A 607 -25.09 -7.68 -24.13
N LYS A 608 -23.88 -7.78 -24.69
CA LYS A 608 -22.72 -8.39 -24.03
C LYS A 608 -22.10 -7.48 -22.96
N ALA A 609 -21.54 -8.07 -21.91
CA ALA A 609 -20.70 -7.34 -20.97
C ALA A 609 -19.29 -7.15 -21.55
N GLY A 610 -18.56 -6.15 -21.06
CA GLY A 610 -17.15 -5.97 -21.40
C GLY A 610 -16.85 -5.50 -22.82
N VAL A 611 -17.86 -5.17 -23.64
CA VAL A 611 -17.66 -4.75 -25.03
C VAL A 611 -17.53 -3.23 -25.16
N GLY A 612 -16.64 -2.77 -26.04
CA GLY A 612 -16.45 -1.34 -26.32
C GLY A 612 -17.54 -0.74 -27.21
N GLN A 613 -18.35 -1.59 -27.86
CA GLN A 613 -19.39 -1.19 -28.81
C GLN A 613 -20.77 -1.00 -28.15
N ILE A 614 -21.49 0.02 -28.60
CA ILE A 614 -22.86 0.31 -28.16
C ILE A 614 -23.83 0.40 -29.33
N ASP A 615 -25.11 0.13 -29.08
CA ASP A 615 -26.18 0.51 -30.01
C ASP A 615 -26.45 2.02 -29.89
N THR A 616 -25.93 2.78 -30.85
CA THR A 616 -26.01 4.24 -30.85
C THR A 616 -27.45 4.76 -30.93
N LYS A 617 -28.42 3.95 -31.39
CA LYS A 617 -29.85 4.33 -31.39
C LYS A 617 -30.43 4.42 -29.99
N THR A 618 -29.80 3.75 -29.03
CA THR A 618 -30.22 3.75 -27.61
C THR A 618 -29.51 4.82 -26.79
N THR A 619 -28.53 5.52 -27.36
CA THR A 619 -27.71 6.47 -26.62
C THR A 619 -28.53 7.61 -26.02
N LYS A 620 -28.35 7.84 -24.72
CA LYS A 620 -28.93 8.97 -23.99
C LYS A 620 -27.85 9.70 -23.20
N GLN A 621 -27.78 11.01 -23.38
CA GLN A 621 -26.85 11.86 -22.63
C GLN A 621 -27.34 12.06 -21.19
N LEU A 622 -26.43 11.88 -20.22
CA LEU A 622 -26.71 12.19 -18.83
C LEU A 622 -26.63 13.69 -18.57
N LYS A 623 -27.40 14.15 -17.59
CA LYS A 623 -27.38 15.52 -17.08
C LYS A 623 -27.22 15.54 -15.57
N PHE A 624 -26.82 16.68 -15.03
CA PHE A 624 -26.62 16.94 -13.61
C PHE A 624 -27.20 18.32 -13.30
N LYS A 625 -28.35 18.36 -12.63
CA LYS A 625 -29.12 19.60 -12.39
C LYS A 625 -29.33 20.38 -13.70
N GLY A 626 -29.69 19.67 -14.77
CA GLY A 626 -29.90 20.21 -16.12
C GLY A 626 -28.64 20.44 -16.96
N LYS A 627 -27.43 20.36 -16.38
CA LYS A 627 -26.15 20.60 -17.06
C LYS A 627 -25.54 19.31 -17.62
N LYS A 628 -24.70 19.42 -18.65
CA LYS A 628 -24.02 18.25 -19.26
C LYS A 628 -22.78 17.76 -18.49
N SER A 629 -22.27 18.59 -17.58
CA SER A 629 -21.06 18.35 -16.81
C SER A 629 -21.30 18.55 -15.31
N VAL A 630 -20.45 17.94 -14.50
CA VAL A 630 -20.44 18.11 -13.04
C VAL A 630 -19.03 17.92 -12.49
N SER A 631 -18.72 18.64 -11.41
CA SER A 631 -17.57 18.33 -10.56
C SER A 631 -18.10 17.55 -9.35
N VAL A 632 -17.61 16.34 -9.12
CA VAL A 632 -17.92 15.57 -7.91
C VAL A 632 -16.85 15.92 -6.87
N PRO A 633 -17.19 16.65 -5.79
CA PRO A 633 -16.18 17.07 -4.81
C PRO A 633 -15.45 15.89 -4.18
N ALA A 634 -14.22 16.12 -3.71
CA ALA A 634 -13.48 15.12 -2.94
C ALA A 634 -14.28 14.65 -1.71
N GLY A 635 -14.37 13.33 -1.49
CA GLY A 635 -15.13 12.75 -0.39
C GLY A 635 -16.63 12.58 -0.62
N GLU A 636 -17.17 13.11 -1.73
CA GLU A 636 -18.62 13.20 -1.96
C GLU A 636 -19.15 12.21 -3.01
N ILE A 637 -20.48 12.14 -3.11
CA ILE A 637 -21.20 11.44 -4.19
C ILE A 637 -22.12 12.42 -4.94
N VAL A 638 -22.41 12.12 -6.20
CA VAL A 638 -23.36 12.85 -7.03
C VAL A 638 -24.24 11.89 -7.82
N TYR A 639 -25.53 12.20 -7.92
CA TYR A 639 -26.46 11.50 -8.80
C TYR A 639 -26.63 12.26 -10.12
N SER A 640 -26.77 11.53 -11.22
CA SER A 640 -27.31 12.09 -12.45
C SER A 640 -28.78 12.49 -12.25
N ASP A 641 -29.26 13.39 -13.11
CA ASP A 641 -30.69 13.62 -13.26
C ASP A 641 -31.37 12.30 -13.68
N PRO A 642 -32.64 12.06 -13.26
CA PRO A 642 -33.41 10.92 -13.73
C PRO A 642 -33.55 10.93 -15.25
N ILE A 643 -33.39 9.76 -15.87
CA ILE A 643 -33.44 9.62 -17.33
C ILE A 643 -34.40 8.51 -17.74
N ASP A 644 -35.28 8.80 -18.70
CA ASP A 644 -36.17 7.81 -19.30
C ASP A 644 -35.35 6.91 -20.22
N PHE A 645 -35.12 5.68 -19.76
CA PHE A 645 -34.33 4.67 -20.44
C PHE A 645 -34.89 3.30 -20.05
N LYS A 646 -35.47 2.61 -21.03
CA LYS A 646 -36.09 1.29 -20.81
C LYS A 646 -35.03 0.21 -20.66
N LEU A 647 -34.78 -0.22 -19.44
CA LEU A 647 -33.93 -1.36 -19.09
C LEU A 647 -34.78 -2.60 -18.86
N LYS A 648 -34.36 -3.71 -19.46
CA LYS A 648 -34.92 -5.03 -19.15
C LYS A 648 -34.23 -5.60 -17.91
N PRO A 649 -34.90 -6.46 -17.12
CA PRO A 649 -34.21 -7.25 -16.10
C PRO A 649 -33.04 -8.05 -16.70
N LEU A 650 -31.96 -8.24 -15.95
CA LEU A 650 -30.75 -8.98 -16.36
C LEU A 650 -30.07 -8.44 -17.63
N SER A 651 -30.36 -7.19 -18.00
CA SER A 651 -29.70 -6.56 -19.14
C SER A 651 -28.43 -5.81 -18.72
N ASN A 652 -27.49 -5.71 -19.66
CA ASN A 652 -26.28 -4.92 -19.47
C ASN A 652 -26.50 -3.47 -19.92
N LEU A 653 -25.93 -2.53 -19.17
CA LEU A 653 -25.91 -1.09 -19.48
C LEU A 653 -24.47 -0.64 -19.68
N ALA A 654 -24.19 0.02 -20.80
CA ALA A 654 -22.92 0.70 -21.04
C ALA A 654 -23.00 2.16 -20.57
N LEU A 655 -22.08 2.58 -19.72
CA LEU A 655 -21.88 3.96 -19.28
C LEU A 655 -20.58 4.48 -19.87
N SER A 656 -20.64 5.63 -20.55
CA SER A 656 -19.45 6.35 -21.02
C SER A 656 -19.28 7.65 -20.25
N VAL A 657 -18.10 7.89 -19.70
CA VAL A 657 -17.73 9.08 -18.92
C VAL A 657 -16.51 9.71 -19.56
N TYR A 658 -16.58 11.01 -19.87
CA TYR A 658 -15.46 11.78 -20.40
C TYR A 658 -14.99 12.81 -19.39
N THR A 659 -13.69 12.81 -19.12
CA THR A 659 -13.03 13.79 -18.27
C THR A 659 -11.97 14.53 -19.08
N GLU A 660 -12.23 15.80 -19.39
CA GLU A 660 -11.32 16.61 -20.23
C GLU A 660 -9.99 16.86 -19.52
N LYS A 661 -10.03 17.26 -18.25
CA LYS A 661 -8.84 17.53 -17.43
C LYS A 661 -8.34 16.31 -16.65
N GLY A 662 -9.11 15.22 -16.61
CA GLY A 662 -8.88 14.10 -15.71
C GLY A 662 -9.04 14.49 -14.23
N GLN A 663 -8.94 13.49 -13.34
CA GLN A 663 -8.87 13.72 -11.90
C GLN A 663 -7.41 13.79 -11.47
N LEU A 664 -7.02 14.85 -10.76
CA LEU A 664 -5.62 15.08 -10.36
C LEU A 664 -5.13 14.05 -9.32
N GLY A 665 -3.86 13.67 -9.43
CA GLY A 665 -3.20 12.73 -8.53
C GLY A 665 -3.52 11.27 -8.83
N ASN A 666 -3.28 10.41 -7.83
CA ASN A 666 -3.38 8.95 -7.94
C ASN A 666 -4.31 8.32 -6.88
N LYS A 667 -5.10 9.15 -6.19
CA LYS A 667 -6.10 8.73 -5.20
C LYS A 667 -7.48 8.94 -5.80
N ILE A 668 -8.01 7.89 -6.42
CA ILE A 668 -9.32 7.90 -7.09
C ILE A 668 -10.23 6.81 -6.52
N THR A 669 -11.53 6.97 -6.73
CA THR A 669 -12.54 5.95 -6.34
C THR A 669 -12.81 5.00 -7.50
N GLY A 670 -12.84 3.71 -7.21
CA GLY A 670 -13.20 2.67 -8.16
C GLY A 670 -13.52 1.35 -7.47
N HIS A 671 -13.48 0.28 -8.25
CA HIS A 671 -13.74 -1.08 -7.79
C HIS A 671 -12.91 -2.05 -8.64
N PRO A 672 -11.68 -2.40 -8.19
CA PRO A 672 -10.76 -3.25 -8.94
C PRO A 672 -11.25 -4.69 -9.15
N GLY A 673 -12.13 -5.21 -8.28
CA GLY A 673 -12.69 -6.56 -8.36
C GLY A 673 -13.72 -6.79 -9.47
N SER A 674 -13.93 -5.84 -10.40
CA SER A 674 -15.09 -5.87 -11.27
C SER A 674 -15.13 -7.02 -12.27
N ARG A 675 -13.99 -7.58 -12.71
CA ARG A 675 -13.94 -8.69 -13.70
C ARG A 675 -14.73 -8.40 -14.98
N THR A 676 -14.84 -7.11 -15.28
CA THR A 676 -15.59 -6.61 -16.44
C THR A 676 -14.71 -5.60 -17.14
N THR A 677 -14.47 -5.85 -18.42
CA THR A 677 -13.63 -5.04 -19.27
C THR A 677 -14.24 -3.66 -19.46
N SER A 678 -13.48 -2.65 -19.05
CA SER A 678 -13.73 -1.23 -19.27
C SER A 678 -12.78 -0.73 -20.35
N TRP A 679 -13.29 0.07 -21.27
CA TRP A 679 -12.56 0.57 -22.44
C TRP A 679 -12.24 2.05 -22.30
N MET A 680 -11.11 2.48 -22.85
CA MET A 680 -10.66 3.86 -22.83
C MET A 680 -10.27 4.33 -24.23
N GLN A 681 -10.48 5.62 -24.47
CA GLN A 681 -10.08 6.31 -25.70
C GLN A 681 -9.86 7.79 -25.42
N LYS A 682 -8.79 8.39 -25.98
CA LYS A 682 -8.53 9.81 -25.85
C LYS A 682 -9.58 10.64 -26.60
N GLY A 683 -9.93 11.79 -26.06
CA GLY A 683 -10.98 12.66 -26.60
C GLY A 683 -12.38 12.31 -26.11
N ASN A 684 -13.36 13.14 -26.50
CA ASN A 684 -14.76 12.98 -26.13
C ASN A 684 -15.48 12.02 -27.09
N HIS A 685 -15.58 10.75 -26.70
CA HIS A 685 -16.18 9.66 -27.45
C HIS A 685 -17.42 9.07 -26.76
N VAL A 686 -18.07 9.82 -25.85
CA VAL A 686 -19.19 9.29 -25.06
C VAL A 686 -20.34 8.76 -25.93
N ASN A 687 -20.55 9.33 -27.12
CA ASN A 687 -21.59 8.89 -28.06
C ASN A 687 -21.05 8.04 -29.23
N ALA A 688 -19.75 7.72 -29.25
CA ALA A 688 -19.16 6.95 -30.34
C ALA A 688 -19.67 5.51 -30.34
N ALA A 689 -19.85 4.93 -31.53
CA ALA A 689 -20.31 3.55 -31.68
C ALA A 689 -19.35 2.53 -31.03
N SER A 690 -18.06 2.87 -30.92
CA SER A 690 -17.02 2.05 -30.29
C SER A 690 -16.01 2.91 -29.54
N VAL A 691 -15.40 2.35 -28.50
CA VAL A 691 -14.23 2.87 -27.76
C VAL A 691 -13.23 1.71 -27.67
N SER A 692 -11.97 1.91 -28.06
CA SER A 692 -11.05 0.76 -28.25
C SER A 692 -9.55 1.02 -28.11
N GLU A 693 -9.08 2.17 -27.61
CA GLU A 693 -7.63 2.45 -27.54
C GLU A 693 -6.91 1.78 -26.36
N GLY A 694 -7.62 1.54 -25.27
CA GLY A 694 -7.09 0.81 -24.12
C GLY A 694 -8.19 0.15 -23.33
N SER A 695 -7.81 -0.75 -22.42
CA SER A 695 -8.77 -1.45 -21.58
C SER A 695 -8.18 -1.91 -20.26
N THR A 696 -9.05 -2.14 -19.27
CA THR A 696 -8.72 -2.82 -18.01
C THR A 696 -9.95 -3.51 -17.44
N LYS A 697 -9.79 -4.45 -16.51
CA LYS A 697 -10.90 -5.24 -15.93
C LYS A 697 -11.36 -4.67 -14.59
N HIS A 698 -11.51 -3.36 -14.54
CA HIS A 698 -11.84 -2.60 -13.33
C HIS A 698 -12.96 -1.60 -13.63
N TRP A 699 -13.78 -1.29 -12.62
CA TRP A 699 -14.71 -0.16 -12.69
C TRP A 699 -14.12 1.06 -11.98
N TYR A 700 -14.43 2.25 -12.48
CA TYR A 700 -14.06 3.53 -11.86
C TYR A 700 -15.29 4.43 -11.73
N PHE A 701 -15.26 5.33 -10.75
CA PHE A 701 -16.17 6.47 -10.55
C PHE A 701 -17.67 6.20 -10.34
N ALA A 702 -18.28 5.17 -10.93
CA ALA A 702 -19.67 4.81 -10.72
C ALA A 702 -19.78 3.65 -9.72
N ASN A 703 -20.69 3.79 -8.75
CA ASN A 703 -20.92 2.76 -7.71
C ASN A 703 -22.40 2.48 -7.44
N GLY A 704 -23.31 2.95 -8.29
CA GLY A 704 -24.74 2.62 -8.19
C GLY A 704 -25.54 3.01 -9.43
N ILE A 705 -26.53 2.19 -9.75
CA ILE A 705 -27.56 2.47 -10.76
C ILE A 705 -28.90 2.19 -10.10
N ASP A 706 -29.72 3.24 -9.97
CA ASP A 706 -31.02 3.15 -9.32
C ASP A 706 -32.14 3.11 -10.34
N SER A 707 -33.11 2.24 -10.11
CA SER A 707 -34.37 2.10 -10.84
C SER A 707 -35.48 2.85 -10.13
N TRP A 708 -36.25 3.65 -10.87
CA TRP A 708 -37.50 4.23 -10.37
C TRP A 708 -38.59 3.17 -10.43
N ALA A 709 -38.79 2.42 -9.34
CA ALA A 709 -39.57 1.20 -9.31
C ALA A 709 -40.88 1.37 -8.51
N PRO A 710 -41.90 0.54 -8.74
CA PRO A 710 -43.09 0.48 -7.88
C PRO A 710 -42.74 0.22 -6.40
N LYS A 711 -43.63 0.62 -5.50
CA LYS A 711 -43.41 0.61 -4.04
C LYS A 711 -43.12 -0.77 -3.44
N ASP A 712 -43.57 -1.83 -4.10
CA ASP A 712 -43.35 -3.24 -3.70
C ASP A 712 -41.97 -3.77 -4.12
N HIS A 713 -41.18 -3.00 -4.89
CA HIS A 713 -39.81 -3.36 -5.24
C HIS A 713 -38.83 -2.98 -4.13
N PHE A 714 -37.79 -3.79 -3.95
CA PHE A 714 -36.74 -3.54 -2.95
C PHE A 714 -35.42 -4.19 -3.34
N ALA A 715 -34.35 -3.83 -2.64
CA ALA A 715 -33.02 -4.38 -2.82
C ALA A 715 -32.61 -5.29 -1.66
N VAL A 716 -31.92 -6.36 -2.02
CA VAL A 716 -31.11 -7.21 -1.13
C VAL A 716 -29.66 -6.77 -1.30
N VAL A 717 -29.03 -6.33 -0.22
CA VAL A 717 -27.63 -5.92 -0.22
C VAL A 717 -26.76 -7.08 0.26
N LEU A 718 -25.69 -7.37 -0.49
CA LEU A 718 -24.72 -8.40 -0.17
C LEU A 718 -23.44 -7.76 0.35
N LEU A 719 -23.17 -7.90 1.65
CA LEU A 719 -21.92 -7.51 2.28
C LEU A 719 -21.00 -8.73 2.31
N GLY A 720 -19.77 -8.58 1.82
CA GLY A 720 -18.83 -9.69 1.76
C GLY A 720 -17.42 -9.34 1.32
N ASP A 721 -16.63 -10.39 1.17
CA ASP A 721 -15.23 -10.37 0.74
C ASP A 721 -15.06 -10.80 -0.74
N SER A 722 -13.88 -11.32 -1.09
CA SER A 722 -13.54 -11.79 -2.44
C SER A 722 -14.46 -12.86 -2.99
N ILE A 723 -15.08 -13.67 -2.15
CA ILE A 723 -16.00 -14.72 -2.59
C ILE A 723 -17.29 -14.09 -3.10
N THR A 724 -17.82 -13.09 -2.40
CA THR A 724 -19.01 -12.36 -2.85
C THR A 724 -18.70 -11.38 -3.97
N ASP A 725 -17.54 -10.75 -3.95
CA ASP A 725 -17.01 -9.92 -5.05
C ASP A 725 -16.88 -10.70 -6.39
N GLY A 726 -16.74 -12.02 -6.30
CA GLY A 726 -16.76 -12.93 -7.46
C GLY A 726 -15.39 -13.43 -7.90
N ARG A 727 -14.40 -13.54 -7.01
CA ARG A 727 -13.09 -14.14 -7.36
C ARG A 727 -13.26 -15.58 -7.82
N GLY A 728 -12.78 -15.91 -9.02
CA GLY A 728 -12.99 -17.22 -9.64
C GLY A 728 -14.12 -17.24 -10.68
N SER A 729 -14.86 -16.14 -10.83
CA SER A 729 -15.81 -15.94 -11.93
C SER A 729 -15.07 -15.68 -13.26
N THR A 730 -15.74 -15.92 -14.39
CA THR A 730 -15.20 -15.68 -15.73
C THR A 730 -15.39 -14.22 -16.11
N ASP A 731 -14.31 -13.57 -16.55
CA ASP A 731 -14.37 -12.17 -16.99
C ASP A 731 -15.43 -11.97 -18.09
N ASP A 732 -16.18 -10.88 -18.00
CA ASP A 732 -17.20 -10.46 -18.98
C ASP A 732 -18.41 -11.40 -19.15
N THR A 733 -18.63 -12.34 -18.23
CA THR A 733 -19.75 -13.31 -18.33
C THR A 733 -20.88 -13.10 -17.32
N ASN A 734 -20.68 -12.29 -16.27
CA ASN A 734 -21.63 -12.09 -15.18
C ASN A 734 -22.04 -13.41 -14.49
N ASP A 735 -21.06 -14.23 -14.11
CA ASP A 735 -21.23 -15.56 -13.50
C ASP A 735 -20.87 -15.60 -12.00
N ARG A 736 -21.08 -14.48 -11.29
CA ARG A 736 -20.96 -14.44 -9.82
C ARG A 736 -22.22 -15.01 -9.17
N TRP A 737 -22.15 -15.42 -7.91
CA TRP A 737 -23.35 -15.93 -7.24
C TRP A 737 -24.45 -14.87 -7.08
N SER A 738 -24.08 -13.58 -7.03
CA SER A 738 -25.04 -12.47 -7.05
C SER A 738 -25.82 -12.38 -8.37
N ASP A 739 -25.14 -12.66 -9.49
CA ASP A 739 -25.74 -12.65 -10.83
C ASP A 739 -26.64 -13.89 -11.02
N ALA A 740 -26.20 -15.05 -10.52
CA ALA A 740 -27.00 -16.27 -10.48
C ALA A 740 -28.24 -16.12 -9.57
N LEU A 741 -28.11 -15.45 -8.42
CA LEU A 741 -29.25 -15.12 -7.55
C LEU A 741 -30.26 -14.21 -8.26
N ALA A 742 -29.78 -13.14 -8.92
CA ALA A 742 -30.64 -12.25 -9.68
C ALA A 742 -31.41 -13.01 -10.78
N SER A 743 -30.72 -13.90 -11.50
CA SER A 743 -31.33 -14.75 -12.53
C SER A 743 -32.39 -15.68 -11.92
N HIS A 744 -32.06 -16.36 -10.83
CA HIS A 744 -32.97 -17.28 -10.14
C HIS A 744 -34.23 -16.57 -9.60
N LEU A 745 -34.11 -15.32 -9.13
CA LEU A 745 -35.26 -14.50 -8.71
C LEU A 745 -36.20 -14.21 -9.88
N GLN A 746 -35.67 -13.82 -11.04
CA GLN A 746 -36.48 -13.54 -12.23
C GLN A 746 -37.16 -14.81 -12.75
N GLU A 747 -36.44 -15.92 -12.85
CA GLU A 747 -36.97 -17.23 -13.28
C GLU A 747 -38.06 -17.74 -12.34
N SER A 748 -37.96 -17.43 -11.05
CA SER A 748 -38.95 -17.79 -10.03
C SER A 748 -40.15 -16.83 -9.96
N GLY A 749 -40.21 -15.83 -10.85
CA GLY A 749 -41.28 -14.82 -10.90
C GLY A 749 -41.21 -13.75 -9.80
N MET A 750 -40.12 -13.68 -9.03
CA MET A 750 -39.88 -12.62 -8.03
C MET A 750 -39.17 -11.44 -8.66
N THR A 751 -39.86 -10.78 -9.60
CA THR A 751 -39.30 -9.71 -10.43
C THR A 751 -39.08 -8.39 -9.68
N ASN A 752 -39.58 -8.28 -8.45
CA ASN A 752 -39.54 -7.08 -7.61
C ASN A 752 -38.32 -7.01 -6.68
N VAL A 753 -37.40 -7.99 -6.74
CA VAL A 753 -36.23 -8.10 -5.86
C VAL A 753 -34.95 -7.79 -6.63
N ALA A 754 -34.30 -6.68 -6.27
CA ALA A 754 -32.99 -6.30 -6.78
C ALA A 754 -31.86 -6.89 -5.94
N VAL A 755 -30.71 -7.15 -6.57
CA VAL A 755 -29.51 -7.69 -5.92
C VAL A 755 -28.37 -6.69 -6.06
N ASN A 756 -27.87 -6.20 -4.93
CA ASN A 756 -26.79 -5.22 -4.85
C ASN A 756 -25.55 -5.84 -4.21
N ASN A 757 -24.51 -6.08 -5.01
CA ASN A 757 -23.26 -6.65 -4.55
C ASN A 757 -22.34 -5.56 -3.98
N MET A 758 -22.24 -5.48 -2.65
CA MET A 758 -21.44 -4.50 -1.93
C MET A 758 -20.22 -5.17 -1.25
N ALA A 759 -19.71 -6.23 -1.87
CA ALA A 759 -18.50 -6.91 -1.44
C ALA A 759 -17.23 -6.30 -2.05
N ALA A 760 -16.07 -6.63 -1.49
CA ALA A 760 -14.78 -6.34 -2.11
C ALA A 760 -13.75 -7.43 -1.82
N GLY A 761 -12.91 -7.70 -2.82
CA GLY A 761 -11.78 -8.61 -2.69
C GLY A 761 -10.89 -8.29 -1.48
N GLY A 762 -10.63 -9.30 -0.64
CA GLY A 762 -9.75 -9.16 0.52
C GLY A 762 -10.32 -8.33 1.69
N ASN A 763 -11.60 -7.90 1.65
CA ASN A 763 -12.19 -7.15 2.76
C ASN A 763 -12.32 -7.99 4.03
N ALA A 764 -12.14 -7.33 5.19
CA ALA A 764 -12.22 -7.94 6.50
C ALA A 764 -13.22 -7.15 7.38
N ILE A 765 -13.77 -7.80 8.40
CA ILE A 765 -14.79 -7.19 9.27
C ILE A 765 -14.16 -6.32 10.36
N LEU A 766 -13.09 -6.82 10.99
CA LEU A 766 -12.54 -6.29 12.24
C LEU A 766 -11.33 -5.39 12.04
N SER A 767 -10.34 -5.87 11.29
CA SER A 767 -9.06 -5.19 11.10
C SER A 767 -8.30 -5.76 9.90
N GLY A 768 -7.36 -4.99 9.36
CA GLY A 768 -6.61 -5.39 8.17
C GLY A 768 -7.49 -5.46 6.92
N GLY A 769 -7.21 -6.43 6.05
CA GLY A 769 -7.90 -6.60 4.77
C GLY A 769 -7.58 -5.49 3.75
N LEU A 770 -8.21 -5.58 2.57
CA LEU A 770 -8.17 -4.55 1.55
C LEU A 770 -9.41 -3.63 1.66
N GLY A 771 -9.19 -2.32 1.53
CA GLY A 771 -10.21 -1.29 1.71
C GLY A 771 -10.65 -1.08 3.18
N PRO A 772 -11.63 -0.20 3.44
CA PRO A 772 -12.17 -0.02 4.79
C PRO A 772 -12.84 -1.29 5.30
N ILE A 773 -12.60 -1.63 6.54
CA ILE A 773 -13.21 -2.79 7.20
C ILE A 773 -14.75 -2.70 7.23
N LEU A 774 -15.44 -3.84 7.25
CA LEU A 774 -16.92 -3.87 7.19
C LEU A 774 -17.56 -2.98 8.27
N LEU A 775 -17.04 -3.02 9.51
CA LEU A 775 -17.56 -2.23 10.63
C LEU A 775 -17.56 -0.72 10.39
N GLN A 776 -16.69 -0.20 9.52
CA GLN A 776 -16.65 1.22 9.18
C GLN A 776 -17.59 1.59 8.04
N ARG A 777 -18.03 0.63 7.22
CA ARG A 777 -18.73 0.90 5.96
C ARG A 777 -20.15 0.35 5.87
N TYR A 778 -20.55 -0.64 6.68
CA TYR A 778 -21.83 -1.34 6.51
C TYR A 778 -23.07 -0.42 6.55
N LYS A 779 -23.02 0.70 7.27
CA LYS A 779 -24.13 1.68 7.29
C LYS A 779 -24.34 2.31 5.92
N ARG A 780 -23.27 2.89 5.36
CA ARG A 780 -23.23 3.42 3.99
C ARG A 780 -23.54 2.35 2.96
N ASP A 781 -22.93 1.18 3.10
CA ASP A 781 -22.93 0.16 2.07
C ASP A 781 -24.19 -0.71 2.09
N ALA A 782 -24.96 -0.74 3.18
CA ALA A 782 -26.22 -1.46 3.25
C ALA A 782 -27.41 -0.60 3.69
N LEU A 783 -27.34 0.03 4.86
CA LEU A 783 -28.50 0.73 5.46
C LEU A 783 -28.94 1.95 4.65
N GLU A 784 -27.99 2.62 4.00
CA GLU A 784 -28.22 3.83 3.22
C GLU A 784 -28.48 3.53 1.73
N GLN A 785 -28.50 2.25 1.32
CA GLN A 785 -28.72 1.90 -0.08
C GLN A 785 -30.18 2.09 -0.51
N PRO A 786 -30.44 2.66 -1.70
CA PRO A 786 -31.80 2.89 -2.19
C PRO A 786 -32.64 1.60 -2.24
N GLY A 787 -33.76 1.61 -1.54
CA GLY A 787 -34.70 0.50 -1.50
C GLY A 787 -34.24 -0.73 -0.72
N ALA A 788 -33.15 -0.66 0.05
CA ALA A 788 -32.66 -1.80 0.84
C ALA A 788 -33.71 -2.30 1.85
N LYS A 789 -33.93 -3.62 1.87
CA LYS A 789 -34.82 -4.30 2.82
C LYS A 789 -34.21 -5.55 3.45
N PHE A 790 -33.25 -6.16 2.77
CA PHE A 790 -32.54 -7.34 3.24
C PHE A 790 -31.03 -7.09 3.16
N VAL A 791 -30.29 -7.56 4.15
CA VAL A 791 -28.82 -7.45 4.20
C VAL A 791 -28.26 -8.84 4.46
N VAL A 792 -27.50 -9.36 3.50
CA VAL A 792 -26.75 -10.61 3.64
C VAL A 792 -25.34 -10.26 4.10
N VAL A 793 -24.87 -10.92 5.16
CA VAL A 793 -23.49 -10.83 5.64
C VAL A 793 -22.81 -12.16 5.34
N PHE A 794 -21.89 -12.15 4.37
CA PHE A 794 -21.07 -13.29 3.99
C PHE A 794 -19.60 -12.85 3.91
N GLU A 795 -18.97 -12.76 5.08
CA GLU A 795 -17.60 -12.24 5.26
C GLU A 795 -16.95 -12.91 6.48
N GLY A 796 -15.66 -12.68 6.69
CA GLY A 796 -14.91 -13.14 7.88
C GLY A 796 -13.73 -14.04 7.55
N VAL A 797 -13.60 -14.51 6.31
CA VAL A 797 -12.48 -15.39 5.91
C VAL A 797 -11.14 -14.64 5.97
N ASN A 798 -11.12 -13.34 5.67
CA ASN A 798 -9.92 -12.50 5.72
C ASN A 798 -9.57 -12.01 7.13
N ASP A 799 -10.47 -12.17 8.10
CA ASP A 799 -10.16 -11.98 9.53
C ASP A 799 -9.47 -13.23 10.08
N ILE A 800 -9.93 -14.42 9.67
CA ILE A 800 -9.43 -15.72 10.15
C ILE A 800 -8.11 -16.10 9.43
N GLY A 801 -8.12 -16.06 8.10
CA GLY A 801 -7.07 -16.61 7.24
C GLY A 801 -5.65 -16.07 7.47
N PRO A 802 -5.42 -14.75 7.56
CA PRO A 802 -4.09 -14.20 7.80
C PRO A 802 -3.69 -14.14 9.29
N SER A 803 -4.62 -14.40 10.22
CA SER A 803 -4.37 -14.24 11.67
C SER A 803 -3.41 -15.29 12.24
N ALA A 804 -2.70 -14.97 13.33
CA ALA A 804 -1.83 -15.94 14.00
C ALA A 804 -2.63 -17.15 14.54
N THR A 805 -2.02 -18.33 14.52
CA THR A 805 -2.70 -19.60 14.87
C THR A 805 -2.78 -19.85 16.38
N ASP A 806 -2.24 -18.96 17.22
CA ASP A 806 -2.30 -19.11 18.67
C ASP A 806 -3.73 -18.98 19.22
N ASP A 807 -4.04 -19.76 20.25
CA ASP A 807 -5.37 -19.82 20.86
C ASP A 807 -5.92 -18.46 21.28
N ALA A 808 -5.05 -17.57 21.78
CA ALA A 808 -5.47 -16.25 22.23
C ALA A 808 -5.92 -15.38 21.05
N THR A 809 -5.18 -15.39 19.94
CA THR A 809 -5.57 -14.71 18.70
C THR A 809 -6.83 -15.29 18.10
N GLN A 810 -6.91 -16.62 17.95
CA GLN A 810 -8.10 -17.29 17.39
C GLN A 810 -9.34 -17.02 18.23
N LYS A 811 -9.22 -17.03 19.56
CA LYS A 811 -10.29 -16.66 20.48
C LYS A 811 -10.73 -15.21 20.29
N ARG A 812 -9.79 -14.26 20.20
CA ARG A 812 -10.10 -12.83 19.96
C ARG A 812 -10.80 -12.61 18.62
N ILE A 813 -10.35 -13.26 17.54
CA ILE A 813 -10.98 -13.16 16.22
C ILE A 813 -12.40 -13.70 16.25
N LYS A 814 -12.62 -14.90 16.83
CA LYS A 814 -13.94 -15.48 17.01
C LYS A 814 -14.89 -14.55 17.77
N GLU A 815 -14.46 -14.05 18.93
CA GLU A 815 -15.27 -13.18 19.79
C GLU A 815 -15.55 -11.83 19.11
N GLY A 816 -14.54 -11.26 18.44
CA GLY A 816 -14.65 -10.03 17.67
C GLY A 816 -15.67 -10.17 16.54
N LEU A 817 -15.58 -11.24 15.74
CA LEU A 817 -16.50 -11.49 14.63
C LEU A 817 -17.93 -11.67 15.11
N VAL A 818 -18.15 -12.47 16.16
CA VAL A 818 -19.48 -12.63 16.76
C VAL A 818 -20.03 -11.30 17.27
N SER A 819 -19.20 -10.48 17.92
CA SER A 819 -19.60 -9.15 18.39
C SER A 819 -19.97 -8.21 17.23
N ALA A 820 -19.16 -8.21 16.17
CA ALA A 820 -19.39 -7.41 14.97
C ALA A 820 -20.69 -7.82 14.27
N TYR A 821 -20.94 -9.13 14.10
CA TYR A 821 -22.20 -9.63 13.55
C TYR A 821 -23.40 -9.19 14.38
N LYS A 822 -23.32 -9.29 15.71
CA LYS A 822 -24.39 -8.81 16.60
C LYS A 822 -24.67 -7.32 16.42
N GLN A 823 -23.62 -6.50 16.31
CA GLN A 823 -23.75 -5.06 16.10
C GLN A 823 -24.39 -4.74 14.74
N ILE A 824 -23.90 -5.37 13.66
CA ILE A 824 -24.45 -5.18 12.31
C ILE A 824 -25.93 -5.59 12.30
N VAL A 825 -26.27 -6.75 12.84
CA VAL A 825 -27.66 -7.24 12.89
C VAL A 825 -28.57 -6.31 13.68
N LYS A 826 -28.10 -5.81 14.84
CA LYS A 826 -28.85 -4.84 15.64
C LYS A 826 -29.19 -3.58 14.82
N ASP A 827 -28.22 -3.05 14.10
CA ASP A 827 -28.39 -1.81 13.33
C ASP A 827 -29.27 -2.06 12.07
N VAL A 828 -29.13 -3.22 11.41
CA VAL A 828 -30.03 -3.65 10.31
C VAL A 828 -31.48 -3.73 10.78
N LYS A 829 -31.73 -4.37 11.94
CA LYS A 829 -33.06 -4.48 12.53
C LYS A 829 -33.63 -3.13 12.95
N SER A 830 -32.77 -2.27 13.51
CA SER A 830 -33.15 -0.90 13.90
C SER A 830 -33.54 -0.04 12.69
N ALA A 831 -32.98 -0.33 11.51
CA ALA A 831 -33.38 0.27 10.24
C ALA A 831 -34.65 -0.37 9.63
N GLY A 832 -35.29 -1.33 10.31
CA GLY A 832 -36.48 -2.04 9.82
C GLY A 832 -36.19 -3.01 8.67
N MET A 833 -34.94 -3.45 8.56
CA MET A 833 -34.47 -4.40 7.55
C MET A 833 -34.24 -5.79 8.15
N THR A 834 -34.14 -6.81 7.30
CA THR A 834 -33.90 -8.20 7.69
C THR A 834 -32.45 -8.58 7.48
N ALA A 835 -31.80 -9.15 8.49
CA ALA A 835 -30.41 -9.57 8.44
C ALA A 835 -30.29 -11.09 8.19
N ILE A 836 -29.48 -11.47 7.20
CA ILE A 836 -29.22 -12.85 6.81
C ILE A 836 -27.72 -13.15 6.98
N GLY A 837 -27.37 -14.17 7.75
CA GLY A 837 -25.98 -14.61 7.90
C GLY A 837 -25.64 -15.79 7.00
N ALA A 838 -24.52 -15.75 6.29
CA ALA A 838 -24.04 -16.89 5.52
C ALA A 838 -22.78 -17.50 6.13
N THR A 839 -22.69 -18.83 6.14
CA THR A 839 -21.53 -19.56 6.66
C THR A 839 -20.27 -19.29 5.83
N ILE A 840 -19.14 -19.09 6.49
CA ILE A 840 -17.80 -18.91 5.90
C ILE A 840 -17.37 -20.22 5.21
N THR A 841 -16.99 -20.18 3.94
CA THR A 841 -16.62 -21.37 3.14
C THR A 841 -15.21 -21.87 3.47
N GLN A 842 -14.89 -23.05 2.96
CA GLN A 842 -13.68 -23.81 3.25
C GLN A 842 -12.39 -23.10 2.80
N MET A 843 -11.27 -23.48 3.44
CA MET A 843 -9.95 -22.89 3.19
C MET A 843 -8.85 -23.94 2.89
N LEU A 844 -9.10 -25.25 3.08
CA LEU A 844 -8.07 -26.27 2.90
C LEU A 844 -7.55 -26.29 1.46
N GLY A 845 -6.23 -26.20 1.32
CA GLY A 845 -5.54 -26.03 0.03
C GLY A 845 -5.02 -24.60 -0.18
N ASN A 846 -5.53 -23.64 0.59
CA ASN A 846 -5.05 -22.26 0.58
C ASN A 846 -4.03 -21.99 1.71
N GLN A 847 -3.21 -20.94 1.53
CA GLN A 847 -2.30 -20.44 2.58
C GLN A 847 -3.01 -19.94 3.85
N TYR A 848 -4.32 -19.65 3.77
CA TYR A 848 -5.15 -19.30 4.93
C TYR A 848 -5.39 -20.48 5.86
N TYR A 849 -5.29 -21.71 5.37
CA TYR A 849 -5.59 -22.89 6.17
C TYR A 849 -4.58 -23.12 7.29
N ALA A 850 -5.11 -23.35 8.49
CA ALA A 850 -4.45 -24.00 9.60
C ALA A 850 -5.53 -24.72 10.42
N PRO A 851 -5.25 -25.85 11.08
CA PRO A 851 -6.24 -26.56 11.89
C PRO A 851 -6.91 -25.66 12.95
N GLU A 852 -6.15 -24.76 13.57
CA GLU A 852 -6.65 -23.84 14.61
C GLU A 852 -7.62 -22.80 14.03
N ARG A 853 -7.33 -22.32 12.82
CA ARG A 853 -8.21 -21.40 12.07
C ARG A 853 -9.48 -22.09 11.59
N GLU A 854 -9.38 -23.36 11.24
CA GLU A 854 -10.53 -24.16 10.84
C GLU A 854 -11.48 -24.40 12.02
N VAL A 855 -10.95 -24.68 13.21
CA VAL A 855 -11.75 -24.73 14.45
C VAL A 855 -12.50 -23.41 14.67
N THR A 856 -11.83 -22.26 14.46
CA THR A 856 -12.49 -20.95 14.52
C THR A 856 -13.60 -20.80 13.49
N ARG A 857 -13.34 -21.14 12.22
CA ARG A 857 -14.32 -21.06 11.12
C ARG A 857 -15.55 -21.92 11.43
N VAL A 858 -15.36 -23.17 11.80
CA VAL A 858 -16.44 -24.11 12.14
C VAL A 858 -17.24 -23.58 13.34
N THR A 859 -16.57 -23.10 14.38
CA THR A 859 -17.26 -22.54 15.57
C THR A 859 -18.13 -21.33 15.22
N ILE A 860 -17.65 -20.45 14.34
CA ILE A 860 -18.42 -19.29 13.87
C ILE A 860 -19.59 -19.75 13.00
N ASN A 861 -19.38 -20.71 12.12
CA ASN A 861 -20.45 -21.26 11.27
C ASN A 861 -21.55 -21.92 12.10
N ASP A 862 -21.19 -22.70 13.12
CA ASP A 862 -22.16 -23.28 14.07
C ASP A 862 -22.97 -22.20 14.79
N TRP A 863 -22.32 -21.08 15.15
CA TRP A 863 -23.02 -19.94 15.75
C TRP A 863 -23.96 -19.27 14.75
N ILE A 864 -23.53 -19.09 13.49
CA ILE A 864 -24.37 -18.57 12.40
C ILE A 864 -25.58 -19.47 12.22
N LEU A 865 -25.41 -20.77 12.00
CA LEU A 865 -26.48 -21.74 11.70
C LEU A 865 -27.51 -21.90 12.81
N LYS A 866 -27.16 -21.62 14.08
CA LYS A 866 -28.12 -21.51 15.20
C LYS A 866 -28.91 -20.20 15.19
N ASN A 867 -28.92 -19.52 14.05
CA ASN A 867 -29.42 -18.17 13.82
C ASN A 867 -28.75 -17.08 14.67
N GLY A 868 -27.74 -17.38 15.50
CA GLY A 868 -27.02 -16.42 16.33
C GLY A 868 -27.89 -15.26 16.83
N THR A 869 -27.77 -14.11 16.14
CA THR A 869 -28.74 -12.99 16.22
C THR A 869 -29.45 -12.65 14.91
N PHE A 870 -29.06 -13.27 13.79
CA PHE A 870 -29.63 -13.09 12.45
C PHE A 870 -31.11 -13.49 12.40
N ASP A 871 -31.85 -12.92 11.46
CA ASP A 871 -33.25 -13.33 11.22
C ASP A 871 -33.32 -14.66 10.47
N HIS A 872 -32.39 -14.85 9.52
CA HIS A 872 -32.26 -16.06 8.72
C HIS A 872 -30.81 -16.37 8.42
N THR A 873 -30.54 -17.60 7.99
CA THR A 873 -29.20 -18.10 7.70
C THR A 873 -29.13 -18.88 6.40
N VAL A 874 -27.95 -18.91 5.80
CA VAL A 874 -27.67 -19.67 4.57
C VAL A 874 -26.39 -20.50 4.77
N ASP A 875 -26.49 -21.81 4.58
CA ASP A 875 -25.35 -22.73 4.68
C ASP A 875 -24.66 -22.89 3.32
N PHE A 876 -23.86 -21.90 2.94
CA PHE A 876 -23.01 -22.01 1.76
C PHE A 876 -21.87 -23.01 1.95
N ALA A 877 -21.34 -23.16 3.16
CA ALA A 877 -20.19 -24.01 3.43
C ALA A 877 -20.50 -25.50 3.14
N SER A 878 -21.68 -25.98 3.56
CA SER A 878 -22.10 -27.36 3.25
C SER A 878 -22.55 -27.53 1.80
N LEU A 879 -22.89 -26.44 1.10
CA LEU A 879 -23.36 -26.49 -0.28
C LEU A 879 -22.23 -26.80 -1.27
N ILE A 880 -21.05 -26.21 -1.04
CA ILE A 880 -19.93 -26.27 -1.99
C ILE A 880 -18.68 -27.00 -1.45
N GLY A 881 -18.72 -27.45 -0.19
CA GLY A 881 -17.59 -28.08 0.47
C GLY A 881 -17.97 -29.29 1.30
N SER A 882 -16.95 -30.03 1.74
CA SER A 882 -17.10 -31.19 2.61
C SER A 882 -15.98 -31.18 3.64
N GLY A 883 -16.33 -31.04 4.92
CA GLY A 883 -15.37 -30.75 5.97
C GLY A 883 -14.67 -29.42 5.69
N ASP A 884 -13.34 -29.46 5.68
CA ASP A 884 -12.49 -28.27 5.63
C ASP A 884 -12.10 -27.86 4.21
N LYS A 885 -12.49 -28.66 3.19
CA LYS A 885 -12.19 -28.45 1.77
C LYS A 885 -13.40 -28.11 0.92
N LEU A 886 -13.18 -27.26 -0.09
CA LEU A 886 -14.10 -27.14 -1.22
C LEU A 886 -14.17 -28.48 -1.97
N LEU A 887 -15.32 -28.78 -2.55
CA LEU A 887 -15.43 -29.93 -3.45
C LEU A 887 -14.65 -29.62 -4.74
N PRO A 888 -13.89 -30.57 -5.30
CA PRO A 888 -13.01 -30.30 -6.45
C PRO A 888 -13.72 -29.66 -7.66
N GLN A 889 -14.98 -30.03 -7.92
CA GLN A 889 -15.77 -29.44 -9.01
C GLN A 889 -16.20 -27.99 -8.76
N TYR A 890 -16.05 -27.49 -7.53
CA TYR A 890 -16.47 -26.15 -7.10
C TYR A 890 -15.29 -25.25 -6.73
N ASP A 891 -14.07 -25.79 -6.67
CA ASP A 891 -12.84 -25.04 -6.41
C ASP A 891 -12.34 -24.37 -7.71
N SER A 892 -11.88 -23.12 -7.60
CA SER A 892 -11.17 -22.43 -8.69
C SER A 892 -9.69 -22.88 -8.81
N GLY A 893 -9.21 -23.67 -7.86
CA GLY A 893 -7.88 -24.28 -7.83
C GLY A 893 -6.96 -23.74 -6.73
N ASP A 894 -7.45 -22.85 -5.87
CA ASP A 894 -6.67 -22.24 -4.79
C ASP A 894 -7.13 -22.65 -3.37
N GLY A 895 -8.12 -23.55 -3.27
CA GLY A 895 -8.64 -24.06 -2.01
C GLY A 895 -9.45 -23.05 -1.18
N LEU A 896 -9.80 -21.89 -1.75
CA LEU A 896 -10.51 -20.80 -1.07
C LEU A 896 -11.66 -20.23 -1.90
N HIS A 897 -11.40 -19.92 -3.17
CA HIS A 897 -12.35 -19.23 -4.03
C HIS A 897 -13.18 -20.22 -4.85
N PRO A 898 -14.52 -20.10 -4.84
CA PRO A 898 -15.39 -20.90 -5.69
C PRO A 898 -15.22 -20.56 -7.18
N ASN A 899 -15.47 -21.54 -8.05
CA ASN A 899 -15.54 -21.36 -9.50
C ASN A 899 -16.98 -21.02 -9.97
N PRO A 900 -17.21 -20.77 -11.28
CA PRO A 900 -18.54 -20.41 -11.78
C PRO A 900 -19.65 -21.43 -11.49
N ALA A 901 -19.35 -22.73 -11.52
CA ALA A 901 -20.32 -23.77 -11.23
C ALA A 901 -20.77 -23.74 -9.76
N ALA A 902 -19.85 -23.43 -8.85
CA ALA A 902 -20.17 -23.22 -7.45
C ALA A 902 -21.00 -21.95 -7.23
N TYR A 903 -20.67 -20.86 -7.94
CA TYR A 903 -21.43 -19.61 -7.87
C TYR A 903 -22.86 -19.74 -8.40
N GLU A 904 -23.06 -20.46 -9.50
CA GLU A 904 -24.39 -20.82 -10.00
C GLU A 904 -25.18 -21.60 -8.94
N LEU A 905 -24.55 -22.62 -8.33
CA LEU A 905 -25.18 -23.41 -7.27
C LEU A 905 -25.55 -22.55 -6.06
N MET A 906 -24.66 -21.67 -5.59
CA MET A 906 -24.91 -20.76 -4.47
C MET A 906 -26.07 -19.82 -4.75
N GLY A 907 -26.12 -19.20 -5.93
CA GLY A 907 -27.21 -18.28 -6.30
C GLY A 907 -28.56 -18.99 -6.44
N THR A 908 -28.57 -20.15 -7.10
CA THR A 908 -29.81 -20.94 -7.35
C THR A 908 -30.34 -21.66 -6.11
N LYS A 909 -29.48 -21.96 -5.13
CA LYS A 909 -29.88 -22.58 -3.85
C LYS A 909 -30.09 -21.58 -2.72
N PHE A 910 -29.84 -20.29 -2.96
CA PHE A 910 -30.20 -19.26 -2.01
C PHE A 910 -31.71 -19.33 -1.69
N PRO A 911 -32.13 -19.27 -0.41
CA PRO A 911 -33.52 -19.45 -0.02
C PRO A 911 -34.38 -18.21 -0.34
N ILE A 912 -34.69 -17.98 -1.61
CA ILE A 912 -35.41 -16.78 -2.09
C ILE A 912 -36.84 -16.63 -1.53
N LYS A 913 -37.43 -17.69 -0.96
CA LYS A 913 -38.73 -17.61 -0.27
C LYS A 913 -38.71 -16.67 0.94
N LEU A 914 -37.53 -16.39 1.51
CA LEU A 914 -37.36 -15.40 2.58
C LEU A 914 -37.77 -13.98 2.16
N PHE A 915 -37.81 -13.70 0.86
CA PHE A 915 -38.20 -12.40 0.32
C PHE A 915 -39.72 -12.25 0.12
N LYS A 916 -40.48 -13.33 0.26
CA LYS A 916 -41.95 -13.27 0.24
C LYS A 916 -42.45 -12.81 1.60
N LYS A 917 -42.90 -11.56 1.68
CA LYS A 917 -43.65 -11.05 2.82
C LYS A 917 -45.14 -11.28 2.63
#